data_AF-A0A2B7YWJ1-F1
#
_entry.id   AF-A0A2B7YWJ1-F1
#
_cell.length_a   1.000
_cell.length_b   1.000
_cell.length_c   1.000
_cell.angle_alpha   90.00
_cell.angle_beta   90.00
_cell.angle_gamma   90.00
#
_symmetry.space_group_name_H-M   'P 1'
#
loop_
_entity.id
_entity.type
_entity.pdbx_description
1 polymer ?
#
loop_
_entity_poly.entity_id
_entity_poly.type
_entity_poly.pdbx_seq_one_letter_code
_entity_poly.pdbx_strand_id
1 'polypeptide(L)'
;MENNDTLVIEKRKVQDIINFNDDVLQDIYLNFKENFYPVGIETQNKTLEIENSQEFLSNLEFYRIYECIVENTDDLFEYFVNKMQKIFTMFYSLNKEFYYGILSKENKVNLVIGFQSEYFSNEMPKIIIGNISGIKLEKLSENFSSFKNKENYVGYLTGIPDIKLDGKIQNKDISSLIRSLNGKNYIILTLCRPLQKDEIINKVNEIIDIKDACTSISKRTVSLQTSLTNTDSNTNSHTETDSISYNIGVGTMIGGGVGIPNTPFSLYGGVTTTVGKGSSHSVANGISKIKSFSETEGQSFSLDIQNSYAIEMAKISEKILERLKIGMNIGMWETLTTYSSDSEFVSKLIGGRLYSEISSNLANSLPPQKFDFKNNEEFLFIPKNFNKSIKSETYGSLVTSEELCAICSIPSENIPNFEIKKSKLYSLTSNESNDNQSIGNICEYDKVLENIEFSLSESDINKHTFVCGMTGMGKTNTVKMILDKINKPFLVIEPAKKEYRNINKEKKVYTLGNVKLNSLRLNPFYILPGINPQQHIDLLKDLFSASFALYGPMPYIVEKCLSTVYEKKGWNLSFGHHPYLTDIKDRRNAFNEDKINEKYSEISHKYLFPTMQDLKNEVDEYVESMEYDKELKGNIKSAINARIDSLCVGSKGYIFNSNNVPDFNKLFSENTILELEGLGDDADKSFSMGLIIIFLNEYMQVKKELENTDGLKHILVIEEAHRLLKNTSSENNANFGNPKGKAVEHFTNMLAEMRSYGEGIIVSEQIPTKLAPDVIKNSSNKIVHRLTSKDDQEIMANTIGLKSEEAIYIGNQKTGYALCSKEGLYQPLMVKIKRNEDRKILDISLYNENQEEKFLEIDKTMLNGYFSSEIEKFSIKLILFLMYYNDKTTLNSKIKKIYDEFDIIIRNKSLLIISKDKNNLMKECIIEKIFSQLTGGVFRYRKLPSNEFINLLKNKLIKNTLSESDIFELKDNFEKFYRMQTHNKAMDFITYIAISSLEKGEKYKLENNDSFEKICKDLLLTDDDVEIEKIKKRIKEKNYN
;
A
#
# COMPACT_ATOMS: atom_id res chain seq x y z
N MET A 1 92.09 55.34 12.12
CA MET A 1 91.32 54.17 12.60
C MET A 1 90.05 54.68 13.29
N GLU A 2 89.31 55.61 12.65
CA GLU A 2 88.20 56.39 13.26
C GLU A 2 86.92 56.40 12.38
N ASN A 3 86.68 55.35 11.57
CA ASN A 3 85.53 55.30 10.64
C ASN A 3 84.40 54.32 11.05
N ASN A 4 84.28 53.95 12.33
CA ASN A 4 83.31 52.91 12.75
C ASN A 4 82.11 53.42 13.57
N ASP A 5 82.11 54.62 14.14
CA ASP A 5 81.04 55.03 15.06
C ASP A 5 79.74 55.44 14.33
N THR A 6 79.80 56.03 13.14
CA THR A 6 78.62 56.42 12.34
C THR A 6 77.86 55.20 11.79
N LEU A 7 78.57 54.21 11.24
CA LEU A 7 77.99 52.94 10.78
C LEU A 7 77.38 52.14 11.94
N VAL A 8 77.96 52.21 13.14
CA VAL A 8 77.42 51.56 14.34
C VAL A 8 76.15 52.27 14.83
N ILE A 9 76.09 53.61 14.80
CA ILE A 9 74.89 54.38 15.14
C ILE A 9 73.76 54.16 14.13
N GLU A 10 74.06 54.09 12.83
CA GLU A 10 73.07 53.81 11.78
C GLU A 10 72.55 52.37 11.84
N LYS A 11 73.43 51.39 12.06
CA LYS A 11 73.00 50.00 12.36
C LYS A 11 72.11 49.93 13.59
N ARG A 12 72.40 50.73 14.63
CA ARG A 12 71.58 50.78 15.86
C ARG A 12 70.20 51.35 15.58
N LYS A 13 70.08 52.42 14.79
CA LYS A 13 68.77 52.99 14.39
C LYS A 13 67.95 52.04 13.52
N VAL A 14 68.59 51.32 12.59
CA VAL A 14 67.91 50.28 11.79
C VAL A 14 67.48 49.12 12.69
N GLN A 15 68.32 48.72 13.64
CA GLN A 15 67.98 47.69 14.62
C GLN A 15 66.84 48.13 15.55
N ASP A 16 66.77 49.40 15.95
CA ASP A 16 65.68 49.95 16.75
C ASP A 16 64.34 49.91 15.98
N ILE A 17 64.36 50.14 14.66
CA ILE A 17 63.17 50.00 13.79
C ILE A 17 62.77 48.52 13.64
N ILE A 18 63.73 47.61 13.52
CA ILE A 18 63.46 46.16 13.49
C ILE A 18 62.86 45.71 14.83
N ASN A 19 63.47 46.09 15.95
CA ASN A 19 62.97 45.79 17.30
C ASN A 19 61.57 46.36 17.51
N PHE A 20 61.29 47.60 17.08
CA PHE A 20 59.94 48.17 17.13
C PHE A 20 58.94 47.36 16.30
N ASN A 21 59.31 46.92 15.09
CA ASN A 21 58.45 46.08 14.27
C ASN A 21 58.20 44.72 14.93
N ASP A 22 59.20 44.15 15.60
CA ASP A 22 59.08 42.87 16.32
C ASP A 22 58.21 43.02 17.57
N ASP A 23 58.34 44.11 18.33
CA ASP A 23 57.49 44.44 19.48
C ASP A 23 56.03 44.60 19.04
N VAL A 24 55.78 45.37 17.98
CA VAL A 24 54.44 45.55 17.40
C VAL A 24 53.88 44.22 16.87
N LEU A 25 54.70 43.40 16.22
CA LEU A 25 54.28 42.09 15.74
C LEU A 25 53.92 41.15 16.91
N GLN A 26 54.66 41.22 18.02
CA GLN A 26 54.40 40.44 19.22
C GLN A 26 53.08 40.86 19.88
N ASP A 27 52.81 42.15 19.98
CA ASP A 27 51.53 42.69 20.48
C ASP A 27 50.36 42.30 19.56
N ILE A 28 50.53 42.40 18.24
CA ILE A 28 49.53 41.95 17.27
C ILE A 28 49.27 40.45 17.40
N TYR A 29 50.31 39.64 17.53
CA TYR A 29 50.18 38.19 17.67
C TYR A 29 49.48 37.81 18.99
N LEU A 30 49.79 38.49 20.10
CA LEU A 30 49.09 38.31 21.37
C LEU A 30 47.61 38.65 21.24
N ASN A 31 47.28 39.82 20.67
CA ASN A 31 45.90 40.25 20.46
C ASN A 31 45.12 39.28 19.55
N PHE A 32 45.75 38.83 18.46
CA PHE A 32 45.17 37.81 17.58
C PHE A 32 44.92 36.50 18.32
N LYS A 33 45.90 36.05 19.12
CA LYS A 33 45.82 34.80 19.87
C LYS A 33 44.71 34.85 20.92
N GLU A 34 44.51 35.98 21.60
CA GLU A 34 43.46 36.11 22.61
C GLU A 34 42.05 36.16 22.00
N ASN A 35 41.90 36.70 20.79
CA ASN A 35 40.59 36.97 20.20
C ASN A 35 40.11 35.96 19.16
N PHE A 36 41.01 35.30 18.43
CA PHE A 36 40.68 34.44 17.29
C PHE A 36 41.31 33.05 17.35
N TYR A 37 42.27 32.85 18.24
CA TYR A 37 42.87 31.54 18.49
C TYR A 37 42.29 31.00 19.81
N PRO A 38 41.78 29.76 19.87
CA PRO A 38 41.25 29.22 21.11
C PRO A 38 42.35 29.22 22.17
N VAL A 39 42.07 29.83 23.34
CA VAL A 39 43.04 29.96 24.42
C VAL A 39 43.32 28.58 24.99
N GLY A 40 44.51 28.03 24.70
CA GLY A 40 45.02 26.88 25.44
C GLY A 40 45.20 27.24 26.91
N ILE A 41 44.95 26.28 27.80
CA ILE A 41 45.01 26.40 29.28
C ILE A 41 46.35 27.01 29.81
N GLU A 42 47.39 27.14 28.98
CA GLU A 42 48.74 27.55 29.40
C GLU A 42 49.18 28.99 29.05
N THR A 43 48.29 29.89 28.64
CA THR A 43 48.66 31.31 28.58
C THR A 43 48.11 32.11 29.77
N GLN A 44 49.03 32.51 30.67
CA GLN A 44 48.87 33.44 31.79
C GLN A 44 48.22 32.91 33.09
N ASN A 45 48.81 31.93 33.80
CA ASN A 45 48.57 31.68 35.24
C ASN A 45 47.09 31.59 35.74
N LYS A 46 46.10 31.41 34.85
CA LYS A 46 44.67 31.36 35.16
C LYS A 46 44.17 29.94 34.95
N THR A 47 43.87 29.24 36.03
CA THR A 47 43.12 27.97 35.99
C THR A 47 41.67 28.26 35.56
N LEU A 48 41.27 27.78 34.38
CA LEU A 48 39.88 27.82 33.93
C LEU A 48 39.00 27.00 34.88
N GLU A 49 37.94 27.61 35.41
CA GLU A 49 36.95 26.91 36.24
C GLU A 49 36.08 26.01 35.35
N ILE A 50 35.94 24.74 35.75
CA ILE A 50 35.12 23.72 35.07
C ILE A 50 33.73 23.69 35.74
N GLU A 51 32.66 23.62 34.97
CA GLU A 51 31.31 23.42 35.52
C GLU A 51 31.08 21.99 36.02
N ASN A 52 30.11 21.84 36.90
CA ASN A 52 29.62 20.52 37.28
C ASN A 52 28.93 19.86 36.09
N SER A 53 29.56 18.82 35.53
CA SER A 53 29.10 18.12 34.33
C SER A 53 27.70 17.54 34.50
N GLN A 54 27.39 17.05 35.70
CA GLN A 54 26.11 16.45 36.01
C GLN A 54 25.00 17.51 36.08
N GLU A 55 25.24 18.61 36.79
CA GLU A 55 24.30 19.72 36.89
C GLU A 55 24.04 20.32 35.51
N PHE A 56 25.09 20.59 34.73
CA PHE A 56 24.98 21.12 33.38
C PHE A 56 24.13 20.21 32.48
N LEU A 57 24.45 18.92 32.38
CA LEU A 57 23.70 17.98 31.53
C LEU A 57 22.27 17.75 32.04
N SER A 58 22.02 17.87 33.34
CA SER A 58 20.67 17.74 33.93
C SER A 58 19.73 18.89 33.54
N ASN A 59 20.28 20.05 33.19
CA ASN A 59 19.54 21.20 32.68
C ASN A 59 19.24 21.09 31.17
N LEU A 60 19.68 20.01 30.52
CA LEU A 60 19.48 19.77 29.09
C LEU A 60 18.47 18.65 28.84
N GLU A 61 17.67 18.82 27.81
CA GLU A 61 16.85 17.75 27.25
C GLU A 61 17.48 17.23 25.95
N PHE A 62 17.81 15.94 25.94
CA PHE A 62 18.38 15.28 24.76
C PHE A 62 17.32 14.51 23.98
N TYR A 63 17.41 14.62 22.66
CA TYR A 63 16.66 13.84 21.70
C TYR A 63 17.63 12.96 20.92
N ARG A 64 17.40 11.66 20.97
CA ARG A 64 18.15 10.68 20.19
C ARG A 64 17.60 10.63 18.76
N ILE A 65 18.49 10.74 17.80
CA ILE A 65 18.24 10.48 16.39
C ILE A 65 18.53 8.99 16.15
N TYR A 66 17.52 8.22 15.77
CA TYR A 66 17.67 6.76 15.61
C TYR A 66 17.26 6.23 14.24
N GLU A 67 16.56 7.01 13.43
CA GLU A 67 16.19 6.62 12.07
C GLU A 67 16.09 7.85 11.17
N CYS A 68 16.51 7.72 9.91
CA CYS A 68 16.29 8.69 8.84
C CYS A 68 15.76 7.97 7.60
N ILE A 69 14.64 8.43 7.07
CA ILE A 69 14.10 7.94 5.79
C ILE A 69 14.49 8.91 4.69
N VAL A 70 15.12 8.40 3.63
CA VAL A 70 15.61 9.19 2.51
C VAL A 70 15.11 8.61 1.19
N GLU A 71 14.85 9.47 0.21
CA GLU A 71 14.65 9.03 -1.16
C GLU A 71 15.98 8.58 -1.78
N ASN A 72 15.95 8.02 -2.99
CA ASN A 72 17.17 7.56 -3.65
C ASN A 72 18.03 8.77 -4.06
N THR A 73 18.98 9.16 -3.21
CA THR A 73 19.93 10.26 -3.41
C THR A 73 21.33 9.71 -3.71
N ASP A 74 22.06 10.37 -4.61
CA ASP A 74 23.40 9.96 -5.04
C ASP A 74 24.47 10.15 -3.94
N ASP A 75 24.41 11.26 -3.19
CA ASP A 75 25.32 11.55 -2.07
C ASP A 75 24.52 11.87 -0.78
N LEU A 76 24.51 10.92 0.15
CA LEU A 76 23.82 11.04 1.43
C LEU A 76 24.49 12.04 2.38
N PHE A 77 25.82 12.14 2.33
CA PHE A 77 26.55 13.06 3.20
C PHE A 77 26.25 14.50 2.82
N GLU A 78 26.35 14.83 1.53
CA GLU A 78 25.97 16.14 1.01
C GLU A 78 24.49 16.48 1.31
N TYR A 79 23.59 15.50 1.16
CA TYR A 79 22.17 15.68 1.52
C TYR A 79 22.00 16.09 2.99
N PHE A 80 22.59 15.34 3.92
CA PHE A 80 22.46 15.64 5.35
C PHE A 80 23.16 16.95 5.74
N VAL A 81 24.33 17.25 5.19
CA VAL A 81 25.03 18.52 5.41
C VAL A 81 24.15 19.71 5.03
N ASN A 82 23.58 19.69 3.82
CA ASN A 82 22.71 20.77 3.34
C ASN A 82 21.45 20.95 4.21
N LYS A 83 20.89 19.86 4.75
CA LYS A 83 19.74 19.92 5.67
C LYS A 83 20.13 20.44 7.05
N MET A 84 21.24 19.96 7.61
CA MET A 84 21.74 20.38 8.92
C MET A 84 22.16 21.85 8.90
N GLN A 85 22.78 22.35 7.82
CA GLN A 85 23.14 23.75 7.68
C GLN A 85 21.91 24.67 7.80
N LYS A 86 20.78 24.29 7.19
CA LYS A 86 19.51 25.03 7.32
C LYS A 86 18.98 25.02 8.75
N ILE A 87 19.04 23.86 9.42
CA ILE A 87 18.64 23.72 10.82
C ILE A 87 19.50 24.62 11.71
N PHE A 88 20.82 24.61 11.55
CA PHE A 88 21.73 25.45 12.32
C PHE A 88 21.49 26.92 12.03
N THR A 89 21.40 27.34 10.78
CA THR A 89 21.06 28.73 10.43
C THR A 89 19.76 29.18 11.11
N MET A 90 18.77 28.28 11.22
CA MET A 90 17.54 28.58 11.92
C MET A 90 17.72 28.67 13.45
N PHE A 91 18.46 27.75 14.07
CA PHE A 91 18.80 27.83 15.50
C PHE A 91 19.56 29.12 15.84
N TYR A 92 20.47 29.55 14.97
CA TYR A 92 21.15 30.84 15.07
C TYR A 92 20.15 32.01 15.04
N SER A 93 19.22 31.99 14.07
CA SER A 93 18.20 33.05 13.94
C SER A 93 17.26 33.14 15.15
N LEU A 94 17.03 32.02 15.84
CA LEU A 94 16.24 31.94 17.08
C LEU A 94 17.08 32.27 18.33
N ASN A 95 18.38 32.54 18.16
CA ASN A 95 19.36 32.74 19.22
C ASN A 95 19.32 31.59 20.25
N LYS A 96 19.31 30.34 19.74
CA LYS A 96 19.25 29.13 20.55
C LYS A 96 20.55 28.35 20.53
N GLU A 97 21.02 28.04 21.73
CA GLU A 97 22.12 27.10 21.96
C GLU A 97 21.65 25.67 21.71
N PHE A 98 22.55 24.84 21.21
CA PHE A 98 22.29 23.41 21.06
C PHE A 98 23.56 22.60 21.32
N TYR A 99 23.34 21.32 21.60
CA TYR A 99 24.40 20.39 21.95
C TYR A 99 24.30 19.18 21.04
N TYR A 100 25.34 18.84 20.30
CA TYR A 100 25.31 17.70 19.38
C TYR A 100 26.37 16.69 19.77
N GLY A 101 26.02 15.41 19.82
CA GLY A 101 26.97 14.44 20.33
C GLY A 101 26.58 12.98 20.17
N ILE A 102 27.46 12.13 20.67
CA ILE A 102 27.34 10.69 20.68
C ILE A 102 27.59 10.21 22.09
N LEU A 103 26.63 9.47 22.63
CA LEU A 103 26.70 8.87 23.96
C LEU A 103 26.75 7.36 23.78
N SER A 104 27.77 6.70 24.32
CA SER A 104 27.88 5.24 24.31
C SER A 104 28.02 4.70 25.72
N LYS A 105 27.10 3.82 26.12
CA LYS A 105 27.12 3.13 27.42
C LYS A 105 26.49 1.75 27.28
N GLU A 106 27.09 0.72 27.87
CA GLU A 106 26.54 -0.65 27.86
C GLU A 106 26.19 -1.16 26.44
N ASN A 107 27.08 -0.92 25.47
CA ASN A 107 26.90 -1.25 24.05
C ASN A 107 25.73 -0.53 23.35
N LYS A 108 25.12 0.48 23.98
CA LYS A 108 24.14 1.35 23.34
C LYS A 108 24.79 2.66 22.91
N VAL A 109 24.95 2.83 21.61
CA VAL A 109 25.35 4.10 21.00
C VAL A 109 24.09 4.93 20.76
N ASN A 110 24.10 6.19 21.15
CA ASN A 110 23.00 7.14 20.95
C ASN A 110 23.55 8.39 20.27
N LEU A 111 23.10 8.65 19.04
CA LEU A 111 23.31 9.94 18.38
C LEU A 111 22.30 10.93 18.93
N VAL A 112 22.75 12.05 19.49
CA VAL A 112 21.87 12.96 20.24
C VAL A 112 22.02 14.41 19.81
N ILE A 113 20.91 15.14 19.93
CA ILE A 113 20.87 16.59 19.94
C ILE A 113 20.15 17.07 21.19
N GLY A 114 20.73 18.02 21.90
CA GLY A 114 20.27 18.52 23.19
C GLY A 114 19.97 20.02 23.15
N PHE A 115 19.03 20.43 24.00
CA PHE A 115 18.61 21.83 24.18
C PHE A 115 18.39 22.12 25.67
N GLN A 116 18.46 23.38 26.08
CA GLN A 116 18.14 23.77 27.47
C GLN A 116 16.66 23.51 27.79
N SER A 117 16.38 22.93 28.97
CA SER A 117 15.05 22.45 29.37
C SER A 117 14.01 23.56 29.59
N GLU A 118 14.43 24.71 30.14
CA GLU A 118 13.53 25.82 30.49
C GLU A 118 12.93 26.54 29.26
N TYR A 119 13.46 26.30 28.06
CA TYR A 119 13.07 27.00 26.84
C TYR A 119 12.93 26.03 25.66
N PHE A 120 11.71 25.89 25.12
CA PHE A 120 11.44 25.34 23.77
C PHE A 120 11.56 23.82 23.54
N SER A 121 11.67 22.98 24.56
CA SER A 121 12.01 21.58 24.33
C SER A 121 11.03 20.77 23.48
N ASN A 122 9.72 21.10 23.46
CA ASN A 122 8.72 20.41 22.64
C ASN A 122 8.63 20.91 21.18
N GLU A 123 9.10 22.13 20.88
CA GLU A 123 9.02 22.71 19.53
C GLU A 123 10.27 22.37 18.69
N MET A 124 11.44 22.21 19.31
CA MET A 124 12.69 21.88 18.60
C MET A 124 12.64 20.54 17.84
N PRO A 125 12.07 19.44 18.40
CA PRO A 125 11.88 18.21 17.63
C PRO A 125 11.01 18.41 16.40
N LYS A 126 9.93 19.22 16.49
CA LYS A 126 9.05 19.52 15.35
C LYS A 126 9.79 20.26 14.24
N ILE A 127 10.65 21.19 14.62
CA ILE A 127 11.53 21.94 13.71
C ILE A 127 12.47 21.01 12.93
N ILE A 128 13.14 20.08 13.63
CA ILE A 128 14.07 19.14 13.01
C ILE A 128 13.29 18.22 12.06
N ILE A 129 12.15 17.69 12.51
CA ILE A 129 11.27 16.82 11.72
C ILE A 129 10.73 17.54 10.47
N GLY A 130 10.42 18.83 10.57
CA GLY A 130 9.94 19.62 9.43
C GLY A 130 11.01 19.90 8.36
N ASN A 131 12.31 19.88 8.73
CA ASN A 131 13.41 20.13 7.79
C ASN A 131 13.94 18.86 7.14
N ILE A 132 13.99 17.77 7.90
CA ILE A 132 14.44 16.44 7.46
C ILE A 132 13.23 15.50 7.48
N SER A 133 12.51 15.44 6.36
CA SER A 133 11.40 14.52 6.19
C SER A 133 11.85 13.09 6.49
N GLY A 134 11.08 12.36 7.31
CA GLY A 134 11.41 10.98 7.67
C GLY A 134 12.44 10.79 8.79
N ILE A 135 12.95 11.86 9.42
CA ILE A 135 13.77 11.74 10.64
C ILE A 135 12.92 11.31 11.84
N LYS A 136 13.47 10.43 12.68
CA LYS A 136 12.83 10.01 13.93
C LYS A 136 13.68 10.37 15.13
N LEU A 137 12.99 10.97 16.10
CA LEU A 137 13.55 11.49 17.34
C LEU A 137 12.82 10.85 18.51
N GLU A 138 13.56 10.42 19.52
CA GLU A 138 12.99 10.00 20.81
C GLU A 138 13.66 10.77 21.95
N LYS A 139 12.88 11.18 22.96
CA LYS A 139 13.44 11.84 24.14
C LYS A 139 14.29 10.84 24.91
N LEU A 140 15.55 11.18 25.18
CA LEU A 140 16.49 10.31 25.87
C LEU A 140 16.39 10.53 27.39
N SER A 141 16.04 9.47 28.12
CA SER A 141 16.04 9.44 29.59
C SER A 141 17.29 8.71 30.10
N GLU A 142 18.46 9.28 29.86
CA GLU A 142 19.73 8.69 30.31
C GLU A 142 20.12 9.25 31.68
N ASN A 143 20.61 8.40 32.59
CA ASN A 143 21.20 8.89 33.83
C ASN A 143 22.69 9.19 33.61
N PHE A 144 23.01 10.47 33.36
CA PHE A 144 24.38 10.94 33.17
C PHE A 144 25.31 10.66 34.36
N SER A 145 24.78 10.42 35.57
CA SER A 145 25.61 10.09 36.73
C SER A 145 26.35 8.77 36.56
N SER A 146 25.83 7.87 35.71
CA SER A 146 26.45 6.58 35.41
C SER A 146 27.77 6.69 34.63
N PHE A 147 28.05 7.84 34.02
CA PHE A 147 29.30 8.09 33.29
C PHE A 147 30.45 8.51 34.22
N LYS A 148 30.17 8.86 35.47
CA LYS A 148 31.19 9.22 36.46
C LYS A 148 31.85 7.95 37.01
N ASN A 149 33.05 7.64 36.55
CA ASN A 149 33.88 6.56 37.12
C ASN A 149 34.91 7.08 38.14
N LYS A 150 35.60 6.16 38.81
CA LYS A 150 36.74 6.48 39.71
C LYS A 150 37.82 7.30 39.01
N GLU A 151 38.03 7.05 37.72
CA GLU A 151 38.96 7.79 36.86
C GLU A 151 38.31 7.98 35.50
N ASN A 152 38.17 9.22 35.03
CA ASN A 152 37.71 9.53 33.68
C ASN A 152 38.84 10.20 32.90
N TYR A 153 39.00 9.81 31.65
CA TYR A 153 39.95 10.40 30.73
C TYR A 153 39.21 11.41 29.85
N VAL A 154 39.39 12.68 30.16
CA VAL A 154 38.65 13.79 29.57
C VAL A 154 39.56 14.51 28.57
N GLY A 155 38.99 14.96 27.46
CA GLY A 155 39.68 15.84 26.55
C GLY A 155 38.72 16.81 25.88
N TYR A 156 39.29 17.85 25.29
CA TYR A 156 38.54 18.77 24.45
C TYR A 156 39.36 19.17 23.22
N LEU A 157 38.61 19.55 22.19
CA LEU A 157 39.13 19.92 20.89
C LEU A 157 38.47 21.23 20.45
N THR A 158 39.30 22.15 19.98
CA THR A 158 38.89 23.39 19.33
C THR A 158 39.57 23.48 17.98
N GLY A 159 38.85 23.91 16.95
CA GLY A 159 39.41 24.17 15.64
C GLY A 159 38.33 24.56 14.64
N ILE A 160 38.74 25.03 13.47
CA ILE A 160 37.83 25.40 12.40
C ILE A 160 37.89 24.27 11.37
N PRO A 161 36.81 23.50 11.21
CA PRO A 161 36.79 22.43 10.23
C PRO A 161 36.52 22.99 8.82
N ASP A 162 37.29 22.53 7.84
CA ASP A 162 36.95 22.77 6.44
C ASP A 162 35.99 21.72 5.91
N ILE A 163 34.86 22.14 5.36
CA ILE A 163 33.89 21.21 4.74
C ILE A 163 33.97 21.18 3.21
N LYS A 164 34.52 22.23 2.59
CA LYS A 164 34.67 22.34 1.13
C LYS A 164 36.14 22.48 0.74
N LEU A 165 36.52 21.75 -0.30
CA LEU A 165 37.82 21.86 -0.96
C LEU A 165 37.57 22.02 -2.46
N ASP A 166 38.06 23.11 -3.04
CA ASP A 166 37.75 23.53 -4.43
C ASP A 166 36.25 23.57 -4.75
N GLY A 167 35.43 23.98 -3.78
CA GLY A 167 33.98 24.08 -3.90
C GLY A 167 33.21 22.76 -3.76
N LYS A 168 33.90 21.61 -3.67
CA LYS A 168 33.27 20.30 -3.43
C LYS A 168 33.25 19.95 -1.96
N ILE A 169 32.11 19.44 -1.49
CA ILE A 169 31.96 18.94 -0.12
C ILE A 169 32.87 17.73 0.07
N GLN A 170 33.67 17.76 1.13
CA GLN A 170 34.54 16.66 1.54
C GLN A 170 33.78 15.77 2.51
N ASN A 171 33.77 14.46 2.25
CA ASN A 171 33.13 13.50 3.13
C ASN A 171 33.94 13.37 4.44
N LYS A 172 33.42 13.98 5.51
CA LYS A 172 33.97 13.97 6.88
C LYS A 172 33.05 13.18 7.83
N ASP A 173 32.64 11.99 7.42
CA ASP A 173 31.70 11.16 8.18
C ASP A 173 32.35 10.48 9.40
N ILE A 174 31.75 10.73 10.56
CA ILE A 174 32.14 10.16 11.86
C ILE A 174 31.74 8.68 12.05
N SER A 175 31.05 8.06 11.09
CA SER A 175 30.62 6.66 11.12
C SER A 175 31.77 5.68 11.37
N SER A 176 32.94 5.95 10.79
CA SER A 176 34.15 5.14 10.99
C SER A 176 34.63 5.16 12.44
N LEU A 177 34.58 6.34 13.10
CA LEU A 177 34.91 6.51 14.51
C LEU A 177 33.97 5.67 15.38
N ILE A 178 32.66 5.82 15.16
CA ILE A 178 31.63 5.10 15.93
C ILE A 178 31.84 3.58 15.84
N ARG A 179 32.13 3.06 14.64
CA ARG A 179 32.42 1.63 14.43
C ARG A 179 33.65 1.15 15.19
N SER A 180 34.73 1.94 15.17
CA SER A 180 35.97 1.61 15.90
C SER A 180 35.80 1.59 17.42
N LEU A 181 34.81 2.32 17.93
CA LEU A 181 34.48 2.43 19.35
C LEU A 181 33.37 1.46 19.78
N ASN A 182 33.01 0.50 18.94
CA ASN A 182 31.93 -0.43 19.25
C ASN A 182 32.20 -1.17 20.57
N GLY A 183 31.21 -1.17 21.45
CA GLY A 183 31.27 -1.76 22.78
C GLY A 183 32.14 -1.02 23.81
N LYS A 184 32.51 0.24 23.55
CA LYS A 184 33.23 1.11 24.51
C LYS A 184 32.28 2.13 25.12
N ASN A 185 32.58 2.55 26.35
CA ASN A 185 31.85 3.62 27.02
C ASN A 185 32.55 4.95 26.72
N TYR A 186 31.82 5.90 26.14
CA TYR A 186 32.35 7.22 25.84
C TYR A 186 31.26 8.26 25.68
N ILE A 187 31.63 9.53 25.84
CA ILE A 187 30.83 10.70 25.48
C ILE A 187 31.64 11.52 24.50
N ILE A 188 31.00 11.97 23.42
CA ILE A 188 31.48 13.04 22.55
C ILE A 188 30.37 14.07 22.49
N LEU A 189 30.64 15.32 22.85
CA LEU A 189 29.65 16.38 22.87
C LEU A 189 30.25 17.69 22.36
N THR A 190 29.61 18.28 21.36
CA THR A 190 29.93 19.60 20.82
C THR A 190 28.95 20.61 21.39
N LEU A 191 29.47 21.55 22.17
CA LEU A 191 28.73 22.68 22.73
C LEU A 191 28.68 23.79 21.67
N CYS A 192 27.48 24.27 21.33
CA CYS A 192 27.30 25.30 20.29
C CYS A 192 26.51 26.49 20.85
N ARG A 193 27.18 27.64 20.98
CA ARG A 193 26.56 28.91 21.37
C ARG A 193 26.50 29.87 20.18
N PRO A 194 25.34 30.45 19.85
CA PRO A 194 25.27 31.48 18.81
C PRO A 194 25.89 32.80 19.30
N LEU A 195 26.72 33.44 18.47
CA LEU A 195 27.22 34.79 18.75
C LEU A 195 26.18 35.85 18.38
N GLN A 196 26.02 36.86 19.23
CA GLN A 196 25.18 38.01 18.92
C GLN A 196 25.84 38.92 17.88
N LYS A 197 25.02 39.69 17.14
CA LYS A 197 25.50 40.59 16.09
C LYS A 197 26.57 41.56 16.58
N ASP A 198 26.38 42.11 17.78
CA ASP A 198 27.33 43.06 18.37
C ASP A 198 28.68 42.38 18.68
N GLU A 199 28.68 41.14 19.16
CA GLU A 199 29.91 40.35 19.36
C GLU A 199 30.65 40.14 18.03
N ILE A 200 29.93 39.80 16.95
CA ILE A 200 30.54 39.58 15.63
C ILE A 200 31.10 40.89 15.05
N ILE A 201 30.39 42.01 15.20
CA ILE A 201 30.87 43.33 14.76
C ILE A 201 32.15 43.71 15.50
N ASN A 202 32.21 43.49 16.81
CA ASN A 202 33.42 43.75 17.60
C ASN A 202 34.59 42.89 17.09
N LYS A 203 34.35 41.59 16.84
CA LYS A 203 35.35 40.69 16.25
C LYS A 203 35.78 41.12 14.85
N VAL A 204 34.87 41.67 14.04
CA VAL A 204 35.21 42.22 12.73
C VAL A 204 36.10 43.45 12.84
N ASN A 205 35.83 44.35 13.79
CA ASN A 205 36.69 45.52 14.02
C ASN A 205 38.08 45.09 14.51
N GLU A 206 38.15 44.17 15.49
CA GLU A 206 39.41 43.64 16.02
C GLU A 206 40.30 43.03 14.93
N ILE A 207 39.73 42.23 14.01
CA ILE A 207 40.53 41.61 12.93
C ILE A 207 40.94 42.61 11.84
N ILE A 208 40.14 43.67 11.62
CA ILE A 208 40.50 44.78 10.73
C ILE A 208 41.69 45.55 11.32
N ASP A 209 41.65 45.88 12.61
CA ASP A 209 42.74 46.57 13.30
C ASP A 209 44.03 45.76 13.25
N ILE A 210 43.95 44.44 13.49
CA ILE A 210 45.09 43.51 13.35
C ILE A 210 45.63 43.50 11.92
N LYS A 211 44.76 43.42 10.91
CA LYS A 211 45.15 43.42 9.49
C LYS A 211 45.85 44.73 9.11
N ASP A 212 45.31 45.87 9.52
CA ASP A 212 45.84 47.19 9.22
C ASP A 212 47.20 47.39 9.92
N ALA A 213 47.32 46.95 11.17
CA ALA A 213 48.58 46.97 11.91
C ALA A 213 49.65 46.10 11.22
N CYS A 214 49.33 44.85 10.85
CA CYS A 214 50.23 43.98 10.08
C CYS A 214 50.66 44.60 8.75
N THR A 215 49.71 45.20 8.02
CA THR A 215 49.98 45.82 6.72
C THR A 215 50.93 47.00 6.88
N SER A 216 50.79 47.79 7.95
CA SER A 216 51.65 48.95 8.26
C SER A 216 53.12 48.62 8.52
N ILE A 217 53.42 47.39 8.99
CA ILE A 217 54.78 46.91 9.27
C ILE A 217 55.28 45.89 8.23
N SER A 218 54.43 45.51 7.26
CA SER A 218 54.74 44.48 6.26
C SER A 218 55.82 44.89 5.26
N LYS A 219 55.80 46.16 4.83
CA LYS A 219 56.78 46.77 3.91
C LYS A 219 56.98 48.23 4.29
N ARG A 220 58.23 48.62 4.59
CA ARG A 220 58.60 50.00 4.86
C ARG A 220 59.88 50.36 4.12
N THR A 221 59.89 51.51 3.47
CA THR A 221 61.10 52.13 2.93
C THR A 221 61.59 53.15 3.95
N VAL A 222 62.75 52.89 4.54
CA VAL A 222 63.40 53.81 5.49
C VAL A 222 64.50 54.56 4.75
N SER A 223 64.32 55.87 4.58
CA SER A 223 65.34 56.77 4.03
C SER A 223 65.94 57.62 5.16
N LEU A 224 67.22 57.43 5.47
CA LEU A 224 67.96 58.33 6.36
C LEU A 224 68.70 59.38 5.52
N GLN A 225 68.40 60.64 5.80
CA GLN A 225 69.05 61.79 5.16
C GLN A 225 69.50 62.77 6.24
N THR A 226 70.81 62.97 6.36
CA THR A 226 71.40 64.00 7.22
C THR A 226 71.77 65.21 6.35
N SER A 227 71.19 66.37 6.65
CA SER A 227 71.60 67.63 6.04
C SER A 227 71.71 68.68 7.13
N LEU A 228 72.81 69.42 7.14
CA LEU A 228 73.09 70.49 8.10
C LEU A 228 73.23 71.77 7.30
N THR A 229 72.28 72.69 7.47
CA THR A 229 72.17 73.90 6.64
C THR A 229 72.14 75.12 7.54
N ASN A 230 73.04 76.07 7.33
CA ASN A 230 73.05 77.36 8.04
C ASN A 230 73.28 78.48 7.00
N THR A 231 72.47 79.54 7.02
CA THR A 231 72.41 80.55 5.95
C THR A 231 72.27 81.98 6.49
N ASP A 232 72.95 82.94 5.84
CA ASP A 232 72.70 84.40 5.92
C ASP A 232 73.14 85.10 4.61
N SER A 233 72.37 86.07 4.07
CA SER A 233 72.50 86.66 2.70
C SER A 233 72.10 88.16 2.56
N ASN A 234 72.70 88.94 1.62
CA ASN A 234 72.45 90.39 1.28
C ASN A 234 73.31 91.04 0.08
N THR A 235 72.88 91.28 -1.20
CA THR A 235 73.73 91.75 -2.39
C THR A 235 73.13 93.03 -2.93
N ASN A 236 73.74 93.72 -3.91
CA ASN A 236 73.16 94.69 -4.84
C ASN A 236 73.09 94.15 -6.30
N SER A 237 72.07 94.42 -7.13
CA SER A 237 72.03 94.14 -8.60
C SER A 237 71.86 95.42 -9.43
N HIS A 238 72.27 95.33 -10.70
CA HIS A 238 72.25 96.39 -11.71
C HIS A 238 72.19 95.76 -13.12
N THR A 239 71.32 96.29 -14.00
CA THR A 239 71.37 96.32 -15.50
C THR A 239 71.33 94.97 -16.23
N GLU A 240 71.00 94.80 -17.52
CA GLU A 240 70.45 95.57 -18.66
C GLU A 240 70.07 94.47 -19.68
N THR A 241 68.84 94.47 -20.18
CA THR A 241 68.29 93.38 -21.00
C THR A 241 68.21 93.82 -22.45
N ASP A 242 68.86 93.12 -23.38
CA ASP A 242 68.63 93.21 -24.82
C ASP A 242 68.18 91.83 -25.30
N SER A 243 66.96 91.71 -25.84
CA SER A 243 66.45 90.43 -26.34
C SER A 243 65.99 90.56 -27.79
N ILE A 244 66.49 89.67 -28.65
CA ILE A 244 66.00 89.47 -30.02
C ILE A 244 65.32 88.10 -30.01
N SER A 245 63.98 88.09 -30.09
CA SER A 245 63.21 86.85 -30.12
C SER A 245 62.96 86.40 -31.56
N TYR A 246 63.18 85.10 -31.82
CA TYR A 246 62.89 84.43 -33.09
C TYR A 246 62.04 83.21 -32.78
N ASN A 247 60.71 83.32 -32.91
CA ASN A 247 59.80 82.20 -32.69
C ASN A 247 59.20 81.75 -34.02
N ILE A 248 59.49 80.49 -34.40
CA ILE A 248 58.83 79.77 -35.49
C ILE A 248 58.25 78.51 -34.85
N GLY A 249 56.96 78.53 -34.54
CA GLY A 249 56.21 77.39 -34.04
C GLY A 249 55.14 76.98 -35.04
N VAL A 250 55.27 75.78 -35.60
CA VAL A 250 54.24 75.14 -36.42
C VAL A 250 53.49 74.16 -35.51
N GLY A 251 52.22 74.45 -35.21
CA GLY A 251 51.36 73.59 -34.39
C GLY A 251 50.28 72.95 -35.23
N THR A 252 50.22 71.63 -35.24
CA THR A 252 49.14 70.85 -35.86
C THR A 252 48.21 70.35 -34.76
N MET A 253 46.97 70.86 -34.69
CA MET A 253 45.93 70.29 -33.83
C MET A 253 45.14 69.25 -34.63
N ILE A 254 45.14 67.99 -34.18
CA ILE A 254 44.22 66.95 -34.66
C ILE A 254 43.61 66.29 -33.41
N GLY A 255 42.36 66.65 -33.13
CA GLY A 255 41.49 65.93 -32.19
C GLY A 255 40.63 64.92 -32.96
N GLY A 256 40.47 63.72 -32.42
CA GLY A 256 39.59 62.70 -32.97
C GLY A 256 39.31 61.63 -31.93
N GLY A 257 38.03 61.45 -31.60
CA GLY A 257 37.57 60.47 -30.62
C GLY A 257 36.92 59.23 -31.25
N VAL A 258 36.76 58.23 -30.37
CA VAL A 258 35.81 57.09 -30.35
C VAL A 258 36.08 55.90 -31.28
N GLY A 259 35.74 54.70 -30.79
CA GLY A 259 35.28 53.62 -31.67
C GLY A 259 34.37 52.60 -30.98
N ILE A 260 33.05 52.73 -31.14
CA ILE A 260 32.15 51.59 -31.44
C ILE A 260 31.99 51.59 -32.98
N PRO A 261 32.00 50.44 -33.67
CA PRO A 261 32.31 50.37 -35.11
C PRO A 261 31.15 50.81 -36.01
N ASN A 262 31.50 51.36 -37.18
CA ASN A 262 30.68 51.56 -38.39
C ASN A 262 29.84 52.85 -38.58
N THR A 263 30.37 54.03 -38.25
CA THR A 263 30.06 55.27 -39.03
C THR A 263 31.31 56.17 -39.17
N PRO A 264 31.54 56.83 -40.32
CA PRO A 264 32.80 57.49 -40.64
C PRO A 264 32.86 58.93 -40.08
N PHE A 265 33.81 59.20 -39.19
CA PHE A 265 34.09 60.54 -38.67
C PHE A 265 35.32 61.16 -39.35
N SER A 266 35.08 62.19 -40.15
CA SER A 266 36.09 63.09 -40.72
C SER A 266 36.44 64.20 -39.71
N LEU A 267 37.72 64.49 -39.48
CA LEU A 267 38.15 65.71 -38.79
C LEU A 267 39.28 66.42 -39.55
N TYR A 268 39.01 67.68 -39.85
CA TYR A 268 39.82 68.64 -40.62
C TYR A 268 41.12 69.01 -39.88
N GLY A 269 42.25 69.05 -40.59
CA GLY A 269 43.51 69.62 -40.12
C GLY A 269 43.89 70.86 -40.94
N GLY A 270 44.08 72.00 -40.28
CA GLY A 270 44.63 73.22 -40.87
C GLY A 270 45.96 73.58 -40.21
N VAL A 271 46.96 73.98 -41.01
CA VAL A 271 48.27 74.42 -40.55
C VAL A 271 48.32 75.95 -40.58
N THR A 272 48.60 76.59 -39.44
CA THR A 272 48.93 78.03 -39.38
C THR A 272 50.36 78.21 -38.89
N THR A 273 51.17 78.94 -39.66
CA THR A 273 52.53 79.36 -39.30
C THR A 273 52.55 80.87 -39.11
N THR A 274 53.07 81.35 -37.97
CA THR A 274 53.28 82.78 -37.72
C THR A 274 54.74 82.98 -37.31
N VAL A 275 55.44 83.89 -37.97
CA VAL A 275 56.83 84.28 -37.65
C VAL A 275 56.80 85.76 -37.26
N GLY A 276 57.24 86.08 -36.05
CA GLY A 276 57.39 87.45 -35.56
C GLY A 276 58.76 87.64 -34.92
N LYS A 277 59.47 88.71 -35.29
CA LYS A 277 60.76 89.12 -34.74
C LYS A 277 60.62 90.51 -34.13
N GLY A 278 60.89 90.64 -32.83
CA GLY A 278 60.87 91.91 -32.10
C GLY A 278 62.04 92.01 -31.13
N SER A 279 62.62 93.21 -31.00
CA SER A 279 63.75 93.52 -30.11
C SER A 279 63.42 94.70 -29.18
N SER A 280 63.70 94.57 -27.88
CA SER A 280 63.55 95.65 -26.88
C SER A 280 64.66 95.62 -25.81
N HIS A 281 65.15 96.82 -25.42
CA HIS A 281 66.22 97.05 -24.46
C HIS A 281 65.70 97.68 -23.14
N SER A 282 66.07 97.17 -21.95
CA SER A 282 65.66 97.75 -20.63
C SER A 282 66.64 97.54 -19.46
N VAL A 283 66.80 98.54 -18.58
CA VAL A 283 67.72 98.55 -17.41
C VAL A 283 66.98 98.65 -16.06
N ALA A 284 67.34 97.83 -15.04
CA ALA A 284 66.89 97.97 -13.64
C ALA A 284 67.92 97.43 -12.59
N ASN A 285 67.91 97.94 -11.34
CA ASN A 285 68.90 97.65 -10.28
C ASN A 285 68.25 97.19 -8.96
N GLY A 286 68.68 96.08 -8.33
CA GLY A 286 68.13 95.58 -7.05
C GLY A 286 68.91 94.47 -6.29
N ILE A 287 68.86 94.39 -4.97
CA ILE A 287 69.96 93.94 -4.10
C ILE A 287 69.77 92.52 -3.38
N SER A 288 70.59 91.42 -3.61
CA SER A 288 70.62 90.02 -2.97
C SER A 288 71.93 89.04 -2.89
N LYS A 289 72.67 88.76 -1.77
CA LYS A 289 74.09 88.19 -1.70
C LYS A 289 74.05 86.71 -1.47
N ILE A 290 74.68 85.99 -2.38
CA ILE A 290 75.01 84.58 -2.22
C ILE A 290 76.45 84.39 -2.75
N LYS A 291 77.30 83.70 -1.99
CA LYS A 291 78.47 82.96 -2.51
C LYS A 291 78.57 81.65 -1.74
N SER A 292 78.07 80.58 -2.36
CA SER A 292 78.21 79.19 -1.94
C SER A 292 79.26 78.50 -2.82
N PHE A 293 80.21 77.80 -2.20
CA PHE A 293 80.99 76.72 -2.83
C PHE A 293 80.46 75.43 -2.20
N SER A 294 79.88 74.53 -2.99
CA SER A 294 79.26 73.30 -2.50
C SER A 294 79.95 72.06 -3.09
N GLU A 295 80.84 71.45 -2.33
CA GLU A 295 81.05 70.00 -2.43
C GLU A 295 80.05 69.33 -1.49
N THR A 296 79.15 68.55 -2.07
CA THR A 296 78.10 67.83 -1.34
C THR A 296 78.50 66.36 -1.31
N GLU A 297 79.03 65.87 -0.20
CA GLU A 297 78.98 64.44 0.10
C GLU A 297 77.67 64.15 0.83
N GLY A 298 76.61 63.92 0.05
CA GLY A 298 75.36 63.40 0.56
C GLY A 298 75.38 61.88 0.48
N GLN A 299 75.50 61.21 1.62
CA GLN A 299 75.19 59.77 1.69
C GLN A 299 73.69 59.64 1.97
N SER A 300 72.93 59.18 0.97
CA SER A 300 71.54 58.77 1.15
C SER A 300 71.48 57.25 1.29
N PHE A 301 71.07 56.78 2.45
CA PHE A 301 70.83 55.36 2.70
C PHE A 301 69.32 55.10 2.64
N SER A 302 68.89 54.31 1.66
CA SER A 302 67.51 53.83 1.53
C SER A 302 67.50 52.33 1.77
N LEU A 303 66.72 51.89 2.76
CA LEU A 303 66.58 50.49 3.11
C LEU A 303 65.11 50.09 3.01
N ASP A 304 64.83 49.10 2.17
CA ASP A 304 63.53 48.45 2.14
C ASP A 304 63.52 47.31 3.17
N ILE A 305 62.68 47.46 4.18
CA ILE A 305 62.45 46.45 5.22
C ILE A 305 61.13 45.74 4.87
N GLN A 306 61.20 44.42 4.71
CA GLN A 306 60.04 43.57 4.50
C GLN A 306 59.90 42.57 5.65
N ASN A 307 58.74 42.55 6.29
CA ASN A 307 58.41 41.58 7.33
C ASN A 307 57.47 40.50 6.75
N SER A 308 58.05 39.35 6.41
CA SER A 308 57.30 38.23 5.83
C SER A 308 56.26 37.63 6.79
N TYR A 309 56.51 37.65 8.10
CA TYR A 309 55.53 37.19 9.09
C TYR A 309 54.30 38.10 9.12
N ALA A 310 54.50 39.42 9.09
CA ALA A 310 53.40 40.37 9.01
C ALA A 310 52.58 40.22 7.72
N ILE A 311 53.21 39.91 6.59
CA ILE A 311 52.51 39.62 5.32
C ILE A 311 51.63 38.37 5.45
N GLU A 312 52.16 37.27 6.00
CA GLU A 312 51.37 36.06 6.20
C GLU A 312 50.23 36.26 7.21
N MET A 313 50.50 37.00 8.29
CA MET A 313 49.48 37.34 9.28
C MET A 313 48.35 38.18 8.69
N ALA A 314 48.66 39.14 7.80
CA ALA A 314 47.65 39.91 7.09
C ALA A 314 46.77 39.02 6.18
N LYS A 315 47.36 38.01 5.50
CA LYS A 315 46.62 37.04 4.68
C LYS A 315 45.70 36.14 5.53
N ILE A 316 46.16 35.69 6.70
CA ILE A 316 45.34 34.91 7.64
C ILE A 316 44.18 35.76 8.15
N SER A 317 44.45 37.02 8.52
CA SER A 317 43.45 37.97 9.01
C SER A 317 42.39 38.28 7.96
N GLU A 318 42.79 38.43 6.69
CA GLU A 318 41.86 38.63 5.58
C GLU A 318 40.90 37.44 5.40
N LYS A 319 41.38 36.21 5.48
CA LYS A 319 40.52 35.02 5.42
C LYS A 319 39.57 34.91 6.61
N ILE A 320 40.03 35.23 7.82
CA ILE A 320 39.15 35.25 9.01
C ILE A 320 38.06 36.33 8.86
N LEU A 321 38.41 37.50 8.34
CA LEU A 321 37.45 38.57 8.05
C LEU A 321 36.39 38.13 7.04
N GLU A 322 36.78 37.46 5.96
CA GLU A 322 35.82 36.88 5.00
C GLU A 322 34.87 35.88 5.66
N ARG A 323 35.40 34.97 6.48
CA ARG A 323 34.61 33.99 7.25
C ARG A 323 33.62 34.65 8.21
N LEU A 324 34.04 35.69 8.94
CA LEU A 324 33.16 36.43 9.84
C LEU A 324 32.00 37.10 9.08
N LYS A 325 32.28 37.67 7.90
CA LYS A 325 31.25 38.23 7.01
C LYS A 325 30.26 37.16 6.53
N ILE A 326 30.75 35.96 6.20
CA ILE A 326 29.89 34.81 5.87
C ILE A 326 29.04 34.43 7.10
N GLY A 327 29.66 34.32 8.27
CA GLY A 327 29.00 34.03 9.55
C GLY A 327 27.91 35.04 9.94
N MET A 328 28.06 36.32 9.57
CA MET A 328 26.98 37.32 9.75
C MET A 328 25.72 36.98 8.93
N ASN A 329 25.87 36.29 7.80
CA ASN A 329 24.75 35.95 6.91
C ASN A 329 24.11 34.60 7.27
N ILE A 330 24.91 33.57 7.56
CA ILE A 330 24.41 32.19 7.78
C ILE A 330 24.47 31.75 9.25
N GLY A 331 25.01 32.57 10.14
CA GLY A 331 25.19 32.29 11.56
C GLY A 331 26.64 31.98 11.93
N MET A 332 27.05 32.51 13.08
CA MET A 332 28.37 32.34 13.69
C MET A 332 28.23 31.74 15.09
N TRP A 333 29.03 30.72 15.39
CA TRP A 333 28.93 29.92 16.59
C TRP A 333 30.26 29.87 17.34
N GLU A 334 30.21 29.99 18.66
CA GLU A 334 31.29 29.62 19.56
C GLU A 334 31.14 28.12 19.85
N THR A 335 32.14 27.33 19.48
CA THR A 335 32.06 25.87 19.55
C THR A 335 33.23 25.22 20.26
N LEU A 336 32.91 24.20 21.06
CA LEU A 336 33.87 23.40 21.82
C LEU A 336 33.43 21.94 21.81
N THR A 337 34.27 21.04 21.32
CA THR A 337 33.99 19.60 21.36
C THR A 337 34.71 18.97 22.55
N THR A 338 33.96 18.54 23.55
CA THR A 338 34.46 17.77 24.70
C THR A 338 34.21 16.28 24.48
N TYR A 339 35.12 15.44 24.98
CA TYR A 339 34.96 13.99 24.97
C TYR A 339 35.49 13.35 26.25
N SER A 340 34.97 12.17 26.57
CA SER A 340 35.47 11.39 27.70
C SER A 340 35.25 9.89 27.53
N SER A 341 36.05 9.10 28.26
CA SER A 341 35.91 7.65 28.35
C SER A 341 36.46 7.11 29.67
N ASP A 342 36.05 5.89 30.03
CA ASP A 342 36.63 5.10 31.11
C ASP A 342 37.99 4.45 30.74
N SER A 343 38.41 4.59 29.47
CA SER A 343 39.68 4.08 28.96
C SER A 343 40.54 5.19 28.34
N GLU A 344 41.79 5.27 28.77
CA GLU A 344 42.77 6.24 28.23
C GLU A 344 42.97 6.06 26.73
N PHE A 345 43.09 4.81 26.28
CA PHE A 345 43.27 4.50 24.87
C PHE A 345 42.07 4.98 24.04
N VAL A 346 40.85 4.74 24.53
CA VAL A 346 39.62 5.15 23.85
C VAL A 346 39.53 6.68 23.78
N SER A 347 39.81 7.38 24.87
CA SER A 347 39.83 8.85 24.89
C SER A 347 40.86 9.43 23.91
N LYS A 348 42.08 8.88 23.88
CA LYS A 348 43.12 9.27 22.90
C LYS A 348 42.72 8.98 21.46
N LEU A 349 42.04 7.87 21.20
CA LEU A 349 41.54 7.49 19.87
C LEU A 349 40.47 8.47 19.39
N ILE A 350 39.51 8.82 20.25
CA ILE A 350 38.47 9.83 19.98
C ILE A 350 39.13 11.16 19.63
N GLY A 351 40.00 11.66 20.50
CA GLY A 351 40.69 12.93 20.29
C GLY A 351 41.53 12.95 19.02
N GLY A 352 42.26 11.86 18.73
CA GLY A 352 43.05 11.73 17.50
C GLY A 352 42.20 11.72 16.24
N ARG A 353 41.05 11.04 16.25
CA ARG A 353 40.16 11.00 15.07
C ARG A 353 39.45 12.33 14.86
N LEU A 354 38.90 12.94 15.91
CA LEU A 354 38.29 14.26 15.80
C LEU A 354 39.30 15.31 15.32
N TYR A 355 40.55 15.25 15.79
CA TYR A 355 41.62 16.12 15.29
C TYR A 355 41.81 15.98 13.77
N SER A 356 41.81 14.74 13.25
CA SER A 356 41.94 14.51 11.81
C SER A 356 40.75 15.06 11.01
N GLU A 357 39.53 14.99 11.54
CA GLU A 357 38.33 15.51 10.86
C GLU A 357 38.27 17.05 10.88
N ILE A 358 38.72 17.69 11.97
CA ILE A 358 38.75 19.16 12.05
C ILE A 358 39.95 19.73 11.30
N SER A 359 41.04 18.97 11.14
CA SER A 359 42.20 19.43 10.40
C SER A 359 41.85 19.86 8.97
N SER A 360 42.53 20.91 8.53
CA SER A 360 42.30 21.60 7.26
C SER A 360 43.48 21.35 6.33
N ASN A 361 43.18 21.15 5.04
CA ASN A 361 44.19 21.08 3.98
C ASN A 361 44.53 22.46 3.38
N LEU A 362 43.95 23.55 3.91
CA LEU A 362 44.21 24.91 3.47
C LEU A 362 45.42 25.48 4.21
N ALA A 363 46.38 26.03 3.47
CA ALA A 363 47.65 26.55 4.00
C ALA A 363 47.51 27.69 5.02
N ASN A 364 46.36 28.39 5.06
CA ASN A 364 46.14 29.56 5.91
C ASN A 364 45.12 29.28 7.04
N SER A 365 44.77 28.02 7.26
CA SER A 365 43.86 27.63 8.34
C SER A 365 44.64 27.42 9.63
N LEU A 366 43.99 27.77 10.74
CA LEU A 366 44.57 27.63 12.07
C LEU A 366 44.54 26.15 12.48
N PRO A 367 45.66 25.59 12.99
CA PRO A 367 45.68 24.20 13.39
C PRO A 367 44.75 23.96 14.59
N PRO A 368 44.02 22.84 14.63
CA PRO A 368 43.18 22.51 15.78
C PRO A 368 44.03 22.36 17.05
N GLN A 369 43.46 22.69 18.20
CA GLN A 369 44.07 22.44 19.50
C GLN A 369 43.34 21.33 20.24
N LYS A 370 44.09 20.32 20.67
CA LYS A 370 43.60 19.17 21.43
C LYS A 370 44.30 19.10 22.77
N PHE A 371 43.53 18.97 23.84
CA PHE A 371 44.03 18.77 25.19
C PHE A 371 43.40 17.53 25.79
N ASP A 372 44.24 16.65 26.36
CA ASP A 372 43.83 15.44 27.06
C ASP A 372 44.32 15.53 28.50
N PHE A 373 43.47 15.25 29.47
CA PHE A 373 43.83 15.23 30.88
C PHE A 373 43.00 14.23 31.68
N LYS A 374 43.50 13.86 32.86
CA LYS A 374 42.81 12.97 33.79
C LYS A 374 42.02 13.80 34.79
N ASN A 375 40.75 13.47 34.99
CA ASN A 375 39.91 14.18 35.97
C ASN A 375 39.09 13.17 36.81
N ASN A 376 39.13 13.36 38.13
CA ASN A 376 38.43 12.50 39.08
C ASN A 376 37.11 13.12 39.58
N GLU A 377 36.96 14.44 39.47
CA GLU A 377 35.77 15.15 39.94
C GLU A 377 34.72 15.27 38.84
N GLU A 378 35.16 15.65 37.63
CA GLU A 378 34.28 15.88 36.48
C GLU A 378 34.58 14.90 35.35
N PHE A 379 33.54 14.48 34.62
CA PHE A 379 33.65 13.52 33.52
C PHE A 379 33.56 14.16 32.13
N LEU A 380 33.33 15.47 32.03
CA LEU A 380 33.44 16.26 30.81
C LEU A 380 34.15 17.57 31.09
N PHE A 381 34.68 18.21 30.05
CA PHE A 381 35.21 19.57 30.14
C PHE A 381 34.15 20.55 29.63
N ILE A 382 33.55 21.29 30.55
CA ILE A 382 32.59 22.36 30.25
C ILE A 382 33.09 23.64 30.92
N PRO A 383 33.48 24.67 30.14
CA PRO A 383 33.93 25.94 30.71
C PRO A 383 32.84 26.62 31.52
N LYS A 384 33.17 27.13 32.71
CA LYS A 384 32.22 27.91 33.51
C LYS A 384 31.71 29.12 32.75
N ASN A 385 30.39 29.32 32.78
CA ASN A 385 29.72 30.37 32.05
C ASN A 385 29.75 30.22 30.52
N PHE A 386 29.94 29.01 29.96
CA PHE A 386 29.92 28.81 28.52
C PHE A 386 28.62 29.31 27.84
N ASN A 387 27.49 29.31 28.54
CA ASN A 387 26.20 29.75 27.99
C ASN A 387 25.84 31.22 28.32
N LYS A 388 26.76 32.03 28.89
CA LYS A 388 26.44 33.44 29.20
C LYS A 388 26.34 34.28 27.92
N SER A 389 25.35 35.18 27.90
CA SER A 389 25.01 36.04 26.77
C SER A 389 26.03 37.14 26.45
N ILE A 390 26.83 37.56 27.43
CA ILE A 390 27.89 38.56 27.29
C ILE A 390 29.13 38.00 27.98
N LYS A 391 30.24 37.88 27.24
CA LYS A 391 31.52 37.42 27.78
C LYS A 391 32.65 38.29 27.26
N SER A 392 33.66 38.45 28.09
CA SER A 392 34.95 39.06 27.72
C SER A 392 35.92 38.06 27.09
N GLU A 393 35.71 36.76 27.28
CA GLU A 393 36.63 35.68 26.90
C GLU A 393 35.91 34.67 25.98
N THR A 394 36.62 34.16 24.97
CA THR A 394 36.13 33.12 24.04
C THR A 394 36.77 31.79 24.41
N TYR A 395 35.97 30.77 24.73
CA TYR A 395 36.43 29.45 25.19
C TYR A 395 36.49 28.40 24.08
N GLY A 396 35.95 28.72 22.90
CA GLY A 396 35.84 27.81 21.75
C GLY A 396 36.28 28.44 20.43
N SER A 397 36.20 27.66 19.36
CA SER A 397 36.46 28.16 18.00
C SER A 397 35.22 28.82 17.43
N LEU A 398 35.43 29.92 16.71
CA LEU A 398 34.39 30.60 15.96
C LEU A 398 34.19 29.89 14.62
N VAL A 399 33.03 29.25 14.44
CA VAL A 399 32.66 28.49 13.25
C VAL A 399 31.36 28.99 12.65
N THR A 400 31.26 28.99 11.34
CA THR A 400 30.01 29.29 10.64
C THR A 400 29.05 28.11 10.71
N SER A 401 27.75 28.33 10.46
CA SER A 401 26.76 27.23 10.39
C SER A 401 27.10 26.16 9.34
N GLU A 402 27.84 26.51 8.28
CA GLU A 402 28.30 25.58 7.25
C GLU A 402 29.47 24.72 7.75
N GLU A 403 30.49 25.35 8.35
CA GLU A 403 31.65 24.64 8.91
C GLU A 403 31.21 23.71 10.05
N LEU A 404 30.23 24.12 10.86
CA LEU A 404 29.70 23.32 11.95
C LEU A 404 29.16 21.96 11.49
N CYS A 405 28.65 21.85 10.26
CA CYS A 405 28.17 20.60 9.69
C CYS A 405 29.27 19.54 9.54
N ALA A 406 30.56 19.91 9.50
CA ALA A 406 31.64 18.93 9.41
C ALA A 406 31.79 18.10 10.69
N ILE A 407 31.29 18.60 11.82
CA ILE A 407 31.33 17.91 13.13
C ILE A 407 29.91 17.49 13.55
N CYS A 408 28.91 18.31 13.20
CA CYS A 408 27.53 18.14 13.60
C CYS A 408 26.61 17.70 12.43
N SER A 409 27.00 16.68 11.67
CA SER A 409 26.16 16.08 10.62
C SER A 409 25.62 14.71 11.02
N ILE A 410 24.43 14.37 10.51
CA ILE A 410 23.91 13.01 10.58
C ILE A 410 24.85 12.06 9.80
N PRO A 411 25.22 10.90 10.36
CA PRO A 411 25.98 9.87 9.66
C PRO A 411 25.35 9.49 8.32
N SER A 412 26.18 9.30 7.29
CA SER A 412 25.74 8.88 5.94
C SER A 412 25.72 7.35 5.78
N GLU A 413 26.19 6.60 6.78
CA GLU A 413 26.15 5.15 6.85
C GLU A 413 25.28 4.63 8.02
N ASN A 414 24.83 3.38 7.91
CA ASN A 414 24.19 2.68 9.02
C ASN A 414 25.21 2.38 10.12
N ILE A 415 24.92 2.80 11.35
CA ILE A 415 25.74 2.55 12.55
C ILE A 415 24.90 1.82 13.61
N PRO A 416 25.51 1.23 14.66
CA PRO A 416 24.73 0.66 15.75
C PRO A 416 23.72 1.69 16.28
N ASN A 417 22.45 1.27 16.46
CA ASN A 417 21.37 2.10 17.01
C ASN A 417 20.94 3.33 16.18
N PHE A 418 21.40 3.47 14.93
CA PHE A 418 20.90 4.45 13.97
C PHE A 418 20.81 3.84 12.56
N GLU A 419 19.65 3.94 11.92
CA GLU A 419 19.37 3.33 10.61
C GLU A 419 18.91 4.36 9.57
N ILE A 420 19.49 4.30 8.37
CA ILE A 420 19.07 5.05 7.19
C ILE A 420 18.25 4.12 6.30
N LYS A 421 16.98 4.47 6.08
CA LYS A 421 16.04 3.71 5.24
C LYS A 421 15.81 4.42 3.92
N LYS A 422 15.94 3.68 2.82
CA LYS A 422 15.52 4.17 1.51
C LYS A 422 14.02 3.93 1.31
N SER A 423 13.26 4.98 1.02
CA SER A 423 11.83 4.90 0.68
C SER A 423 11.43 6.04 -0.23
N LYS A 424 10.39 5.83 -1.03
CA LYS A 424 9.71 6.89 -1.78
C LYS A 424 8.76 7.68 -0.88
N LEU A 425 8.70 9.00 -1.06
CA LEU A 425 7.62 9.86 -0.55
C LEU A 425 6.44 9.81 -1.52
N TYR A 426 5.26 9.51 -0.99
CA TYR A 426 4.02 9.45 -1.76
C TYR A 426 3.24 10.77 -1.66
N SER A 427 2.23 10.94 -2.51
CA SER A 427 1.37 12.12 -2.44
C SER A 427 0.69 12.23 -1.07
N LEU A 428 0.57 13.46 -0.56
CA LEU A 428 -0.11 13.78 0.69
C LEU A 428 -1.47 14.46 0.46
N THR A 429 -1.90 14.60 -0.79
CA THR A 429 -3.15 15.28 -1.15
C THR A 429 -4.29 14.28 -1.30
N SER A 430 -5.37 14.46 -0.54
CA SER A 430 -6.67 13.85 -0.81
C SER A 430 -7.67 14.91 -1.29
N ASN A 431 -8.44 14.55 -2.32
CA ASN A 431 -9.62 15.31 -2.70
C ASN A 431 -10.79 14.82 -1.83
N GLU A 432 -11.47 15.78 -1.17
CA GLU A 432 -12.72 15.64 -0.43
C GLU A 432 -12.68 14.82 0.89
N SER A 433 -12.81 15.53 2.01
CA SER A 433 -13.01 14.97 3.35
C SER A 433 -14.50 14.72 3.62
N ASN A 434 -14.91 13.46 3.55
CA ASN A 434 -16.16 13.00 4.15
C ASN A 434 -15.82 12.02 5.29
N ASP A 435 -15.75 12.53 6.52
CA ASP A 435 -15.34 11.77 7.73
C ASP A 435 -16.10 10.44 7.87
N ASN A 436 -17.38 10.40 7.45
CA ASN A 436 -18.23 9.21 7.59
C ASN A 436 -17.80 8.01 6.73
N GLN A 437 -17.00 8.21 5.67
CA GLN A 437 -16.55 7.15 4.75
C GLN A 437 -15.05 6.83 4.87
N SER A 438 -14.42 7.33 5.93
CA SER A 438 -13.00 7.18 6.18
C SER A 438 -12.60 5.76 6.55
N ILE A 439 -11.64 5.20 5.81
CA ILE A 439 -11.09 3.86 6.05
C ILE A 439 -9.67 3.90 6.64
N GLY A 440 -9.00 5.05 6.64
CA GLY A 440 -7.63 5.22 7.10
C GLY A 440 -7.14 6.65 7.06
N ASN A 441 -5.92 6.87 7.52
CA ASN A 441 -5.25 8.18 7.52
C ASN A 441 -4.04 8.17 6.60
N ILE A 442 -3.81 9.26 5.88
CA ILE A 442 -2.64 9.41 4.99
C ILE A 442 -1.36 9.47 5.84
N CYS A 443 -0.26 8.94 5.30
CA CYS A 443 1.02 8.91 5.97
C CYS A 443 2.11 9.61 5.15
N GLU A 444 2.94 10.39 5.85
CA GLU A 444 4.23 10.83 5.37
C GLU A 444 5.26 9.74 5.75
N TYR A 445 5.67 8.93 4.76
CA TYR A 445 6.38 7.67 5.00
C TYR A 445 5.60 6.74 5.93
N ASP A 446 6.04 6.59 7.19
CA ASP A 446 5.33 5.82 8.22
C ASP A 446 4.78 6.67 9.37
N LYS A 447 4.84 8.00 9.25
CA LYS A 447 4.20 8.94 10.17
C LYS A 447 2.76 9.18 9.71
N VAL A 448 1.81 8.86 10.58
CA VAL A 448 0.37 9.09 10.33
C VAL A 448 0.05 10.58 10.44
N LEU A 449 -0.66 11.12 9.46
CA LEU A 449 -1.21 12.48 9.48
C LEU A 449 -2.65 12.41 9.96
N GLU A 450 -2.87 12.72 11.25
CA GLU A 450 -4.18 12.53 11.91
C GLU A 450 -5.31 13.35 11.28
N ASN A 451 -4.98 14.50 10.70
CA ASN A 451 -5.92 15.44 10.10
C ASN A 451 -6.22 15.16 8.61
N ILE A 452 -5.59 14.16 8.00
CA ILE A 452 -5.77 13.86 6.57
C ILE A 452 -6.23 12.41 6.42
N GLU A 453 -7.47 12.26 5.96
CA GLU A 453 -8.12 10.96 5.84
C GLU A 453 -8.18 10.46 4.40
N PHE A 454 -8.24 9.13 4.27
CA PHE A 454 -8.50 8.42 3.03
C PHE A 454 -9.86 7.75 3.09
N SER A 455 -10.70 8.05 2.10
CA SER A 455 -12.06 7.55 1.96
C SER A 455 -12.32 6.99 0.55
N LEU A 456 -13.24 6.04 0.48
CA LEU A 456 -13.81 5.51 -0.76
C LEU A 456 -15.30 5.82 -0.78
N SER A 457 -15.75 6.51 -1.82
CA SER A 457 -17.16 6.82 -2.02
C SER A 457 -17.94 5.62 -2.57
N GLU A 458 -19.27 5.67 -2.52
CA GLU A 458 -20.11 4.67 -3.21
C GLU A 458 -19.83 4.63 -4.72
N SER A 459 -19.60 5.81 -5.33
CA SER A 459 -19.19 5.90 -6.73
C SER A 459 -17.85 5.23 -6.98
N ASP A 460 -16.89 5.35 -6.07
CA ASP A 460 -15.59 4.66 -6.19
C ASP A 460 -15.81 3.15 -6.15
N ILE A 461 -16.54 2.63 -5.15
CA ILE A 461 -16.77 1.19 -4.97
C ILE A 461 -17.52 0.57 -6.16
N ASN A 462 -18.46 1.30 -6.77
CA ASN A 462 -19.14 0.84 -7.98
C ASN A 462 -18.18 0.62 -9.17
N LYS A 463 -16.99 1.25 -9.15
CA LYS A 463 -15.93 1.02 -10.16
C LYS A 463 -14.98 -0.13 -9.81
N HIS A 464 -15.38 -0.96 -8.86
CA HIS A 464 -14.67 -2.12 -8.31
C HIS A 464 -13.35 -1.78 -7.62
N THR A 465 -12.97 -2.63 -6.67
CA THR A 465 -11.79 -2.45 -5.82
C THR A 465 -10.96 -3.73 -5.78
N PHE A 466 -9.67 -3.62 -6.03
CA PHE A 466 -8.72 -4.70 -5.88
C PHE A 466 -7.87 -4.49 -4.62
N VAL A 467 -7.88 -5.46 -3.72
CA VAL A 467 -7.12 -5.45 -2.47
C VAL A 467 -6.11 -6.59 -2.51
N CYS A 468 -4.82 -6.29 -2.38
CA CYS A 468 -3.79 -7.32 -2.39
C CYS A 468 -2.72 -7.14 -1.31
N GLY A 469 -1.99 -8.23 -1.05
CA GLY A 469 -0.90 -8.28 -0.07
C GLY A 469 -0.72 -9.63 0.60
N MET A 470 0.40 -9.82 1.30
CA MET A 470 0.66 -11.06 2.03
C MET A 470 -0.34 -11.34 3.16
N THR A 471 -0.45 -12.60 3.57
CA THR A 471 -1.23 -13.00 4.74
C THR A 471 -0.77 -12.25 5.99
N GLY A 472 -1.73 -11.75 6.78
CA GLY A 472 -1.44 -11.00 8.01
C GLY A 472 -1.09 -9.52 7.81
N MET A 473 -1.09 -8.99 6.59
CA MET A 473 -0.75 -7.58 6.34
C MET A 473 -1.92 -6.61 6.53
N GLY A 474 -3.17 -7.09 6.49
CA GLY A 474 -4.37 -6.26 6.74
C GLY A 474 -5.43 -6.27 5.64
N LYS A 475 -5.36 -7.16 4.64
CA LYS A 475 -6.38 -7.28 3.57
C LYS A 475 -7.80 -7.41 4.11
N THR A 476 -8.07 -8.45 4.91
CA THR A 476 -9.40 -8.71 5.48
C THR A 476 -9.89 -7.53 6.32
N ASN A 477 -9.00 -6.91 7.10
CA ASN A 477 -9.35 -5.70 7.87
C ASN A 477 -9.74 -4.54 6.95
N THR A 478 -9.02 -4.35 5.85
CA THR A 478 -9.33 -3.31 4.85
C THR A 478 -10.70 -3.53 4.23
N VAL A 479 -11.00 -4.75 3.78
CA VAL A 479 -12.31 -5.07 3.20
C VAL A 479 -13.42 -4.89 4.22
N LYS A 480 -13.22 -5.38 5.46
CA LYS A 480 -14.16 -5.14 6.56
C LYS A 480 -14.38 -3.65 6.83
N MET A 481 -13.33 -2.82 6.78
CA MET A 481 -13.47 -1.37 6.95
C MET A 481 -14.31 -0.75 5.82
N ILE A 482 -14.12 -1.18 4.57
CA ILE A 482 -14.94 -0.72 3.44
C ILE A 482 -16.41 -1.13 3.65
N LEU A 483 -16.66 -2.40 3.97
CA LEU A 483 -18.01 -2.91 4.24
C LEU A 483 -18.67 -2.25 5.45
N ASP A 484 -17.89 -1.86 6.46
CA ASP A 484 -18.40 -1.13 7.63
C ASP A 484 -18.87 0.28 7.25
N LYS A 485 -18.05 1.02 6.51
CA LYS A 485 -18.29 2.42 6.16
C LYS A 485 -19.31 2.64 5.04
N ILE A 486 -19.47 1.68 4.14
CA ILE A 486 -20.49 1.76 3.09
C ILE A 486 -21.78 1.10 3.55
N ASN A 487 -22.89 1.85 3.54
CA ASN A 487 -24.20 1.36 3.96
C ASN A 487 -24.99 0.75 2.80
N LYS A 488 -24.48 -0.36 2.25
CA LYS A 488 -25.13 -1.15 1.21
C LYS A 488 -25.13 -2.63 1.61
N PRO A 489 -26.13 -3.41 1.19
CA PRO A 489 -26.10 -4.85 1.38
C PRO A 489 -24.89 -5.44 0.67
N PHE A 490 -24.31 -6.49 1.26
CA PHE A 490 -23.14 -7.14 0.72
C PHE A 490 -23.23 -8.66 0.78
N LEU A 491 -22.52 -9.30 -0.14
CA LEU A 491 -22.27 -10.72 -0.16
C LEU A 491 -20.77 -10.98 -0.08
N VAL A 492 -20.32 -11.70 0.95
CA VAL A 492 -18.92 -12.16 1.05
C VAL A 492 -18.84 -13.63 0.70
N ILE A 493 -17.97 -13.99 -0.25
CA ILE A 493 -17.58 -15.37 -0.52
C ILE A 493 -16.18 -15.60 0.05
N GLU A 494 -16.09 -16.42 1.10
CA GLU A 494 -14.86 -16.72 1.85
C GLU A 494 -14.48 -18.21 1.71
N PRO A 495 -13.51 -18.56 0.83
CA PRO A 495 -13.26 -19.97 0.50
C PRO A 495 -12.49 -20.81 1.53
N ALA A 496 -11.60 -20.18 2.30
CA ALA A 496 -10.61 -20.90 3.11
C ALA A 496 -10.63 -20.56 4.61
N LYS A 497 -11.20 -19.43 4.98
CA LYS A 497 -11.17 -18.90 6.34
C LYS A 497 -12.59 -18.65 6.86
N LYS A 498 -12.70 -18.08 8.06
CA LYS A 498 -13.94 -17.69 8.77
C LYS A 498 -13.75 -16.34 9.48
N GLU A 499 -13.15 -15.38 8.80
CA GLU A 499 -12.82 -14.07 9.35
C GLU A 499 -13.98 -13.08 9.22
N TYR A 500 -14.77 -13.14 8.14
CA TYR A 500 -15.81 -12.13 7.85
C TYR A 500 -17.03 -12.27 8.74
N ARG A 501 -17.36 -13.47 9.23
CA ARG A 501 -18.43 -13.69 10.22
C ARG A 501 -18.30 -12.79 11.45
N ASN A 502 -17.11 -12.29 11.74
CA ASN A 502 -16.85 -11.46 12.91
C ASN A 502 -17.14 -9.97 12.69
N ILE A 503 -17.53 -9.53 11.48
CA ILE A 503 -17.84 -8.12 11.22
C ILE A 503 -19.00 -7.63 12.12
N ASN A 504 -18.90 -6.41 12.65
CA ASN A 504 -19.90 -5.85 13.56
C ASN A 504 -21.13 -5.26 12.83
N LYS A 505 -21.72 -6.03 11.91
CA LYS A 505 -23.01 -5.73 11.26
C LYS A 505 -23.98 -6.90 11.44
N GLU A 506 -25.27 -6.63 11.39
CA GLU A 506 -26.28 -7.68 11.27
C GLU A 506 -26.10 -8.38 9.92
N LYS A 507 -26.13 -9.72 9.93
CA LYS A 507 -25.75 -10.56 8.79
C LYS A 507 -26.21 -12.00 8.94
N LYS A 508 -26.41 -12.67 7.81
CA LYS A 508 -26.63 -14.12 7.72
C LYS A 508 -25.34 -14.83 7.34
N VAL A 509 -24.98 -15.89 8.08
CA VAL A 509 -23.80 -16.71 7.80
C VAL A 509 -24.25 -18.08 7.32
N TYR A 510 -23.77 -18.47 6.14
CA TYR A 510 -23.96 -19.80 5.59
C TYR A 510 -22.61 -20.51 5.44
N THR A 511 -22.50 -21.74 5.94
CA THR A 511 -21.29 -22.55 5.85
C THR A 511 -21.53 -23.74 4.92
N LEU A 512 -21.13 -23.60 3.66
CA LEU A 512 -21.30 -24.62 2.64
C LEU A 512 -20.38 -25.82 2.93
N GLY A 513 -20.88 -27.02 2.68
CA GLY A 513 -20.17 -28.27 2.91
C GLY A 513 -20.27 -28.80 4.35
N ASN A 514 -20.71 -27.97 5.31
CA ASN A 514 -20.98 -28.39 6.69
C ASN A 514 -22.47 -28.36 7.01
N VAL A 515 -23.15 -29.47 6.70
CA VAL A 515 -24.61 -29.62 6.89
C VAL A 515 -25.08 -29.50 8.34
N LYS A 516 -24.18 -29.59 9.33
CA LYS A 516 -24.50 -29.42 10.74
C LYS A 516 -24.77 -27.96 11.10
N LEU A 517 -24.15 -27.04 10.37
CA LEU A 517 -24.36 -25.60 10.53
C LEU A 517 -25.47 -25.14 9.58
N ASN A 518 -25.52 -23.85 9.28
CA ASN A 518 -26.46 -23.30 8.30
C ASN A 518 -25.88 -23.48 6.88
N SER A 519 -26.20 -24.55 6.17
CA SER A 519 -25.75 -24.78 4.78
C SER A 519 -26.87 -24.46 3.78
N LEU A 520 -26.52 -23.75 2.71
CA LEU A 520 -27.44 -23.48 1.61
C LEU A 520 -27.72 -24.73 0.78
N ARG A 521 -28.88 -24.71 0.12
CA ARG A 521 -29.26 -25.59 -0.98
C ARG A 521 -29.35 -24.75 -2.23
N LEU A 522 -28.57 -25.07 -3.24
CA LEU A 522 -28.38 -24.30 -4.45
C LEU A 522 -28.51 -25.26 -5.62
N ASN A 523 -29.72 -25.46 -6.14
CA ASN A 523 -29.90 -26.18 -7.39
C ASN A 523 -29.23 -25.39 -8.52
N PRO A 524 -28.15 -25.90 -9.16
CA PRO A 524 -27.48 -25.16 -10.22
C PRO A 524 -28.35 -24.91 -11.44
N PHE A 525 -29.39 -25.72 -11.65
CA PHE A 525 -30.27 -25.66 -12.82
C PHE A 525 -31.54 -24.85 -12.60
N TYR A 526 -31.60 -24.08 -11.51
CA TYR A 526 -32.74 -23.21 -11.27
C TYR A 526 -32.59 -21.93 -12.09
N ILE A 527 -33.62 -21.54 -12.83
CA ILE A 527 -33.61 -20.30 -13.63
C ILE A 527 -34.47 -19.26 -12.91
N LEU A 528 -33.85 -18.13 -12.54
CA LEU A 528 -34.55 -17.00 -11.93
C LEU A 528 -35.64 -16.44 -12.85
N PRO A 529 -36.76 -15.93 -12.30
CA PRO A 529 -37.82 -15.34 -13.11
C PRO A 529 -37.26 -14.16 -13.93
N GLY A 530 -37.59 -14.12 -15.23
CA GLY A 530 -37.09 -13.11 -16.17
C GLY A 530 -35.81 -13.49 -16.91
N ILE A 531 -35.10 -14.54 -16.50
CA ILE A 531 -33.86 -14.98 -17.17
C ILE A 531 -34.14 -15.92 -18.33
N ASN A 532 -33.38 -15.73 -19.41
CA ASN A 532 -33.42 -16.64 -20.56
C ASN A 532 -32.73 -17.98 -20.23
N PRO A 533 -33.39 -19.13 -20.43
CA PRO A 533 -32.80 -20.45 -20.17
C PRO A 533 -31.50 -20.72 -20.91
N GLN A 534 -31.36 -20.26 -22.16
CA GLN A 534 -30.14 -20.47 -22.94
C GLN A 534 -28.96 -19.72 -22.34
N GLN A 535 -29.18 -18.46 -21.92
CA GLN A 535 -28.17 -17.66 -21.22
C GLN A 535 -27.68 -18.38 -19.96
N HIS A 536 -28.59 -18.92 -19.16
CA HIS A 536 -28.26 -19.68 -17.95
C HIS A 536 -27.49 -20.98 -18.27
N ILE A 537 -27.90 -21.72 -19.30
CA ILE A 537 -27.21 -22.94 -19.77
C ILE A 537 -25.77 -22.62 -20.21
N ASP A 538 -25.57 -21.52 -20.94
CA ASP A 538 -24.25 -21.10 -21.40
C ASP A 538 -23.34 -20.72 -20.22
N LEU A 539 -23.86 -20.00 -19.22
CA LEU A 539 -23.14 -19.69 -17.99
C LEU A 539 -22.78 -20.96 -17.20
N LEU A 540 -23.68 -21.95 -17.13
CA LEU A 540 -23.38 -23.23 -16.51
C LEU A 540 -22.28 -23.99 -17.27
N LYS A 541 -22.32 -24.02 -18.61
CA LYS A 541 -21.27 -24.63 -19.43
C LYS A 541 -19.90 -24.03 -19.11
N ASP A 542 -19.83 -22.70 -19.02
CA ASP A 542 -18.59 -22.00 -18.69
C ASP A 542 -18.16 -22.29 -17.25
N LEU A 543 -19.10 -22.36 -16.30
CA LEU A 543 -18.82 -22.77 -14.93
C LEU A 543 -18.19 -24.17 -14.88
N PHE A 544 -18.80 -25.17 -15.54
CA PHE A 544 -18.26 -26.52 -15.61
C PHE A 544 -16.85 -26.52 -16.24
N SER A 545 -16.62 -25.71 -17.27
CA SER A 545 -15.33 -25.61 -17.97
C SER A 545 -14.24 -24.88 -17.18
N ALA A 546 -14.62 -23.88 -16.37
CA ALA A 546 -13.70 -23.14 -15.52
C ALA A 546 -13.28 -23.95 -14.29
N SER A 547 -14.25 -24.58 -13.62
CA SER A 547 -14.06 -25.31 -12.37
C SER A 547 -13.50 -26.72 -12.58
N PHE A 548 -13.99 -27.45 -13.58
CA PHE A 548 -13.48 -28.77 -13.94
C PHE A 548 -12.68 -28.63 -15.23
N ALA A 549 -11.42 -29.07 -15.25
CA ALA A 549 -10.54 -28.92 -16.41
C ALA A 549 -10.98 -29.80 -17.60
N LEU A 550 -12.12 -29.45 -18.20
CA LEU A 550 -12.70 -30.12 -19.36
C LEU A 550 -11.81 -29.84 -20.58
N TYR A 551 -11.53 -30.89 -21.36
CA TYR A 551 -10.69 -30.83 -22.54
C TYR A 551 -11.39 -31.47 -23.75
N GLY A 552 -10.89 -31.17 -24.95
CA GLY A 552 -11.42 -31.74 -26.19
C GLY A 552 -12.93 -31.49 -26.37
N PRO A 553 -13.75 -32.52 -26.69
CA PRO A 553 -15.18 -32.36 -26.94
C PRO A 553 -16.04 -32.23 -25.66
N MET A 554 -15.47 -32.39 -24.46
CA MET A 554 -16.26 -32.46 -23.21
C MET A 554 -17.17 -31.25 -22.96
N PRO A 555 -16.76 -29.98 -23.17
CA PRO A 555 -17.64 -28.84 -22.95
C PRO A 555 -18.90 -28.88 -23.82
N TYR A 556 -18.76 -29.31 -25.09
CA TYR A 556 -19.89 -29.47 -26.02
C TYR A 556 -20.83 -30.60 -25.59
N ILE A 557 -20.27 -31.70 -25.08
CA ILE A 557 -21.07 -32.81 -24.54
C ILE A 557 -21.89 -32.33 -23.35
N VAL A 558 -21.27 -31.61 -22.40
CA VAL A 558 -21.96 -31.04 -21.24
C VAL A 558 -23.05 -30.07 -21.69
N GLU A 559 -22.77 -29.15 -22.60
CA GLU A 559 -23.76 -28.21 -23.16
C GLU A 559 -24.98 -28.91 -23.77
N LYS A 560 -24.74 -29.97 -24.56
CA LYS A 560 -25.84 -30.73 -25.16
C LYS A 560 -26.66 -31.46 -24.11
N CYS A 561 -26.02 -32.11 -23.14
CA CYS A 561 -26.71 -32.76 -22.02
C CYS A 561 -27.51 -31.76 -21.18
N LEU A 562 -26.95 -30.58 -20.87
CA LEU A 562 -27.65 -29.50 -20.17
C LEU A 562 -28.94 -29.13 -20.91
N SER A 563 -28.85 -28.88 -22.22
CA SER A 563 -30.01 -28.54 -23.04
C SER A 563 -31.07 -29.65 -23.00
N THR A 564 -30.66 -30.92 -23.16
CA THR A 564 -31.58 -32.05 -23.17
C THR A 564 -32.29 -32.24 -21.82
N VAL A 565 -31.62 -32.03 -20.67
CA VAL A 565 -32.28 -32.20 -19.38
C VAL A 565 -33.36 -31.15 -19.13
N TYR A 566 -33.17 -29.91 -19.59
CA TYR A 566 -34.22 -28.88 -19.53
C TYR A 566 -35.39 -29.23 -20.46
N GLU A 567 -35.12 -29.69 -21.68
CA GLU A 567 -36.16 -30.14 -22.62
C GLU A 567 -36.97 -31.32 -22.06
N LYS A 568 -36.30 -32.30 -21.43
CA LYS A 568 -36.96 -33.43 -20.74
C LYS A 568 -37.89 -32.95 -19.62
N LYS A 569 -37.56 -31.86 -18.91
CA LYS A 569 -38.44 -31.23 -17.92
C LYS A 569 -39.56 -30.39 -18.52
N GLY A 570 -39.55 -30.14 -19.83
CA GLY A 570 -40.61 -29.42 -20.55
C GLY A 570 -40.30 -27.95 -20.84
N TRP A 571 -39.05 -27.51 -20.64
CA TRP A 571 -38.62 -26.16 -21.03
C TRP A 571 -38.56 -26.02 -22.54
N ASN A 572 -39.09 -24.91 -23.05
CA ASN A 572 -38.92 -24.54 -24.45
C ASN A 572 -37.73 -23.59 -24.57
N LEU A 573 -36.58 -24.10 -25.01
CA LEU A 573 -35.35 -23.31 -25.14
C LEU A 573 -35.42 -22.26 -26.25
N SER A 574 -36.22 -22.47 -27.29
CA SER A 574 -36.40 -21.49 -28.37
C SER A 574 -37.25 -20.28 -27.96
N PHE A 575 -38.28 -20.52 -27.14
CA PHE A 575 -39.18 -19.48 -26.65
C PHE A 575 -38.71 -18.88 -25.31
N GLY A 576 -37.80 -19.57 -24.62
CA GLY A 576 -37.19 -19.12 -23.37
C GLY A 576 -38.05 -19.31 -22.12
N HIS A 577 -39.12 -20.11 -22.16
CA HIS A 577 -40.03 -20.26 -21.01
C HIS A 577 -40.57 -21.68 -20.85
N HIS A 578 -40.91 -22.00 -19.60
CA HIS A 578 -41.68 -23.20 -19.28
C HIS A 578 -43.19 -22.95 -19.42
N PRO A 579 -43.97 -23.83 -20.10
CA PRO A 579 -45.41 -23.63 -20.32
C PRO A 579 -46.27 -23.46 -19.07
N TYR A 580 -45.81 -23.96 -17.92
CA TYR A 580 -46.53 -23.82 -16.65
C TYR A 580 -46.21 -22.54 -15.88
N LEU A 581 -45.12 -21.85 -16.24
CA LEU A 581 -44.71 -20.60 -15.61
C LEU A 581 -45.20 -19.37 -16.39
N THR A 582 -45.96 -19.58 -17.47
CA THR A 582 -46.51 -18.52 -18.33
C THR A 582 -48.00 -18.75 -18.57
N ASP A 583 -48.76 -17.67 -18.74
CA ASP A 583 -50.21 -17.75 -19.00
C ASP A 583 -50.49 -17.87 -20.50
N ILE A 584 -50.32 -19.07 -21.05
CA ILE A 584 -50.51 -19.31 -22.49
C ILE A 584 -51.97 -19.06 -22.94
N LYS A 585 -52.94 -19.05 -22.01
CA LYS A 585 -54.36 -18.78 -22.35
C LYS A 585 -54.60 -17.32 -22.68
N ASP A 586 -53.91 -16.41 -21.98
CA ASP A 586 -53.91 -14.98 -22.29
C ASP A 586 -52.58 -14.57 -22.92
N ARG A 587 -52.43 -14.84 -24.21
CA ARG A 587 -51.19 -14.58 -24.97
C ARG A 587 -50.70 -13.13 -24.88
N ARG A 588 -51.58 -12.16 -24.63
CA ARG A 588 -51.20 -10.74 -24.51
C ARG A 588 -50.46 -10.44 -23.20
N ASN A 589 -50.76 -11.20 -22.15
CA ASN A 589 -50.16 -11.06 -20.82
C ASN A 589 -49.39 -12.32 -20.40
N ALA A 590 -49.06 -13.22 -21.34
CA ALA A 590 -48.44 -14.50 -21.04
C ALA A 590 -47.08 -14.37 -20.33
N PHE A 591 -46.39 -13.25 -20.57
CA PHE A 591 -45.09 -12.88 -20.01
C PHE A 591 -45.17 -11.72 -19.03
N ASN A 592 -46.36 -11.41 -18.51
CA ASN A 592 -46.47 -10.42 -17.45
C ASN A 592 -45.75 -10.94 -16.20
N GLU A 593 -44.88 -10.12 -15.64
CA GLU A 593 -43.97 -10.50 -14.57
C GLU A 593 -44.70 -10.84 -13.26
N ASP A 594 -45.74 -10.09 -12.88
CA ASP A 594 -46.53 -10.39 -11.68
C ASP A 594 -47.14 -11.78 -11.75
N LYS A 595 -47.64 -12.18 -12.94
CA LYS A 595 -48.17 -13.52 -13.18
C LYS A 595 -47.08 -14.59 -13.13
N ILE A 596 -45.89 -14.32 -13.65
CA ILE A 596 -44.75 -15.25 -13.58
C ILE A 596 -44.36 -15.44 -12.10
N ASN A 597 -44.21 -14.35 -11.35
CA ASN A 597 -43.87 -14.36 -9.93
C ASN A 597 -44.91 -15.11 -9.10
N GLU A 598 -46.20 -14.96 -9.41
CA GLU A 598 -47.27 -15.76 -8.80
C GLU A 598 -47.03 -17.27 -9.02
N LYS A 599 -46.64 -17.71 -10.22
CA LYS A 599 -46.34 -19.13 -10.49
C LYS A 599 -45.07 -19.61 -9.82
N TYR A 600 -44.05 -18.77 -9.70
CA TYR A 600 -42.84 -19.05 -8.92
C TYR A 600 -43.11 -19.10 -7.40
N SER A 601 -44.21 -18.53 -6.92
CA SER A 601 -44.62 -18.63 -5.51
C SER A 601 -45.27 -19.98 -5.14
N GLU A 602 -45.67 -20.78 -6.14
CA GLU A 602 -46.22 -22.13 -5.92
C GLU A 602 -45.10 -23.11 -5.53
N ILE A 603 -45.24 -23.86 -4.44
CA ILE A 603 -44.23 -24.81 -3.92
C ILE A 603 -43.79 -25.83 -4.98
N SER A 604 -44.69 -26.15 -5.91
CA SER A 604 -44.46 -27.13 -6.99
C SER A 604 -43.50 -26.63 -8.07
N HIS A 605 -43.32 -25.32 -8.27
CA HIS A 605 -42.51 -24.76 -9.37
C HIS A 605 -41.08 -25.32 -9.39
N LYS A 606 -40.49 -25.54 -8.21
CA LYS A 606 -39.11 -25.99 -8.02
C LYS A 606 -38.82 -27.37 -8.63
N TYR A 607 -39.85 -28.18 -8.89
CA TYR A 607 -39.72 -29.49 -9.54
C TYR A 607 -39.71 -29.42 -11.07
N LEU A 608 -39.87 -28.24 -11.66
CA LEU A 608 -39.73 -28.01 -13.10
C LEU A 608 -38.28 -27.88 -13.56
N PHE A 609 -37.35 -27.81 -12.62
CA PHE A 609 -35.93 -27.66 -12.92
C PHE A 609 -35.21 -29.01 -12.81
N PRO A 610 -34.21 -29.27 -13.67
CA PRO A 610 -33.34 -30.43 -13.53
C PRO A 610 -32.58 -30.46 -12.20
N THR A 611 -32.03 -31.61 -11.85
CA THR A 611 -31.08 -31.78 -10.74
C THR A 611 -29.73 -32.30 -11.25
N MET A 612 -28.71 -32.34 -10.38
CA MET A 612 -27.39 -32.86 -10.78
C MET A 612 -27.45 -34.34 -11.14
N GLN A 613 -28.35 -35.08 -10.49
CA GLN A 613 -28.64 -36.47 -10.84
C GLN A 613 -29.26 -36.60 -12.25
N ASP A 614 -30.13 -35.67 -12.65
CA ASP A 614 -30.72 -35.67 -14.00
C ASP A 614 -29.62 -35.47 -15.06
N LEU A 615 -28.68 -34.55 -14.83
CA LEU A 615 -27.54 -34.30 -15.72
C LEU A 615 -26.63 -35.53 -15.81
N LYS A 616 -26.31 -36.17 -14.69
CA LYS A 616 -25.50 -37.40 -14.66
C LYS A 616 -26.11 -38.48 -15.56
N ASN A 617 -27.40 -38.75 -15.37
CA ASN A 617 -28.10 -39.79 -16.13
C ASN A 617 -28.10 -39.47 -17.62
N GLU A 618 -28.26 -38.19 -17.99
CA GLU A 618 -28.20 -37.75 -19.39
C GLU A 618 -26.80 -37.93 -19.99
N VAL A 619 -25.74 -37.60 -19.25
CA VAL A 619 -24.36 -37.83 -19.71
C VAL A 619 -24.11 -39.33 -19.95
N ASP A 620 -24.59 -40.18 -19.05
CA ASP A 620 -24.50 -41.63 -19.20
C ASP A 620 -25.20 -42.13 -20.47
N GLU A 621 -26.41 -41.65 -20.76
CA GLU A 621 -27.17 -42.01 -21.96
C GLU A 621 -26.53 -41.46 -23.25
N TYR A 622 -26.15 -40.17 -23.24
CA TYR A 622 -25.69 -39.46 -24.42
C TYR A 622 -24.32 -39.96 -24.89
N VAL A 623 -23.36 -40.19 -23.99
CA VAL A 623 -22.02 -40.68 -24.36
C VAL A 623 -22.08 -42.10 -24.94
N GLU A 624 -22.96 -42.96 -24.42
CA GLU A 624 -23.17 -44.30 -24.99
C GLU A 624 -23.72 -44.24 -26.42
N SER A 625 -24.57 -43.24 -26.72
CA SER A 625 -25.20 -43.05 -28.04
C SER A 625 -24.25 -42.53 -29.14
N MET A 626 -23.10 -41.97 -28.79
CA MET A 626 -22.17 -41.36 -29.77
C MET A 626 -21.50 -42.37 -30.71
N GLU A 627 -20.93 -41.92 -31.83
CA GLU A 627 -20.15 -42.77 -32.75
C GLU A 627 -18.63 -42.73 -32.47
N TYR A 628 -18.24 -42.76 -31.19
CA TYR A 628 -16.83 -42.85 -30.79
C TYR A 628 -16.39 -44.29 -30.49
N ASP A 629 -15.09 -44.58 -30.62
CA ASP A 629 -14.50 -45.84 -30.18
C ASP A 629 -14.74 -46.09 -28.68
N LYS A 630 -14.91 -47.36 -28.29
CA LYS A 630 -15.28 -47.75 -26.91
C LYS A 630 -14.34 -47.19 -25.84
N GLU A 631 -13.04 -47.15 -26.12
CA GLU A 631 -12.04 -46.62 -25.19
C GLU A 631 -12.18 -45.11 -24.99
N LEU A 632 -12.38 -44.35 -26.08
CA LEU A 632 -12.57 -42.91 -26.02
C LEU A 632 -13.86 -42.52 -25.30
N LYS A 633 -14.96 -43.25 -25.58
CA LYS A 633 -16.23 -43.12 -24.82
C LYS A 633 -16.02 -43.35 -23.34
N GLY A 634 -15.36 -44.45 -22.98
CA GLY A 634 -15.08 -44.81 -21.59
C GLY A 634 -14.28 -43.72 -20.86
N ASN A 635 -13.26 -43.16 -21.51
CA ASN A 635 -12.44 -42.08 -20.95
C ASN A 635 -13.23 -40.77 -20.78
N ILE A 636 -14.02 -40.37 -21.78
CA ILE A 636 -14.85 -39.16 -21.73
C ILE A 636 -15.91 -39.28 -20.62
N LYS A 637 -16.63 -40.40 -20.61
CA LYS A 637 -17.67 -40.70 -19.62
C LYS A 637 -17.10 -40.67 -18.21
N SER A 638 -15.98 -41.38 -17.98
CA SER A 638 -15.34 -41.44 -16.67
C SER A 638 -14.86 -40.08 -16.20
N ALA A 639 -14.31 -39.24 -17.08
CA ALA A 639 -13.81 -37.91 -16.74
C ALA A 639 -14.94 -36.94 -16.34
N ILE A 640 -16.04 -36.91 -17.09
CA ILE A 640 -17.19 -36.04 -16.79
C ILE A 640 -17.91 -36.55 -15.53
N ASN A 641 -18.20 -37.85 -15.47
CA ASN A 641 -18.94 -38.42 -14.35
C ASN A 641 -18.16 -38.37 -13.04
N ALA A 642 -16.84 -38.53 -13.04
CA ALA A 642 -16.06 -38.40 -11.80
C ALA A 642 -16.27 -37.03 -11.11
N ARG A 643 -16.55 -35.97 -11.89
CA ARG A 643 -16.82 -34.63 -11.37
C ARG A 643 -18.28 -34.44 -10.99
N ILE A 644 -19.21 -34.82 -11.87
CA ILE A 644 -20.67 -34.72 -11.61
C ILE A 644 -21.08 -35.60 -10.41
N ASP A 645 -20.56 -36.82 -10.33
CA ASP A 645 -20.81 -37.75 -9.23
C ASP A 645 -20.39 -37.17 -7.90
N SER A 646 -19.25 -36.47 -7.87
CA SER A 646 -18.77 -35.80 -6.67
C SER A 646 -19.78 -34.77 -6.14
N LEU A 647 -20.44 -34.04 -7.05
CA LEU A 647 -21.48 -33.05 -6.71
C LEU A 647 -22.83 -33.67 -6.34
N CYS A 648 -23.05 -34.96 -6.63
CA CYS A 648 -24.32 -35.65 -6.33
C CYS A 648 -24.39 -36.26 -4.93
N VAL A 649 -23.24 -36.45 -4.25
CA VAL A 649 -23.15 -37.25 -3.02
C VAL A 649 -22.68 -36.45 -1.80
N GLY A 650 -23.00 -36.97 -0.61
CA GLY A 650 -22.54 -36.40 0.67
C GLY A 650 -23.03 -34.97 0.91
N SER A 651 -22.20 -34.15 1.56
CA SER A 651 -22.53 -32.74 1.82
C SER A 651 -22.60 -31.89 0.54
N LYS A 652 -21.92 -32.28 -0.54
CA LYS A 652 -22.01 -31.60 -1.85
C LYS A 652 -23.36 -31.87 -2.51
N GLY A 653 -23.81 -33.13 -2.47
CA GLY A 653 -25.15 -33.52 -2.91
C GLY A 653 -26.26 -32.76 -2.18
N TYR A 654 -26.10 -32.54 -0.87
CA TYR A 654 -27.02 -31.71 -0.08
C TYR A 654 -27.14 -30.28 -0.64
N ILE A 655 -26.04 -29.70 -1.11
CA ILE A 655 -26.01 -28.35 -1.69
C ILE A 655 -26.57 -28.35 -3.11
N PHE A 656 -25.98 -29.15 -4.01
CA PHE A 656 -26.19 -29.01 -5.47
C PHE A 656 -27.22 -29.98 -6.06
N ASN A 657 -27.44 -31.14 -5.45
CA ASN A 657 -28.39 -32.13 -5.94
C ASN A 657 -29.72 -32.01 -5.20
N SER A 658 -30.31 -30.81 -5.26
CA SER A 658 -31.58 -30.50 -4.60
C SER A 658 -32.57 -29.89 -5.58
N ASN A 659 -33.86 -30.12 -5.35
CA ASN A 659 -34.91 -29.30 -5.97
C ASN A 659 -35.15 -28.00 -5.21
N ASN A 660 -34.64 -27.87 -3.98
CA ASN A 660 -34.81 -26.67 -3.18
C ASN A 660 -33.78 -25.61 -3.57
N VAL A 661 -34.20 -24.36 -3.42
CA VAL A 661 -33.40 -23.14 -3.65
C VAL A 661 -33.58 -22.20 -2.47
N PRO A 662 -32.63 -21.28 -2.22
CA PRO A 662 -32.79 -20.31 -1.15
C PRO A 662 -33.74 -19.20 -1.59
N ASP A 663 -34.16 -18.40 -0.62
CA ASP A 663 -34.80 -17.13 -0.90
C ASP A 663 -33.74 -16.15 -1.43
N PHE A 664 -33.62 -16.03 -2.76
CA PHE A 664 -32.61 -15.21 -3.41
C PHE A 664 -32.74 -13.71 -3.06
N ASN A 665 -33.97 -13.24 -2.82
CA ASN A 665 -34.19 -11.87 -2.35
C ASN A 665 -33.49 -11.68 -1.00
N LYS A 666 -33.73 -12.56 -0.03
CA LYS A 666 -33.03 -12.49 1.27
C LYS A 666 -31.53 -12.68 1.14
N LEU A 667 -31.08 -13.55 0.23
CA LEU A 667 -29.66 -13.84 0.04
C LEU A 667 -28.87 -12.63 -0.45
N PHE A 668 -29.44 -11.83 -1.37
CA PHE A 668 -28.75 -10.73 -2.05
C PHE A 668 -29.20 -9.32 -1.63
N SER A 669 -30.28 -9.17 -0.85
CA SER A 669 -30.72 -7.87 -0.33
C SER A 669 -30.34 -7.61 1.13
N GLU A 670 -29.85 -8.63 1.83
CA GLU A 670 -29.33 -8.54 3.20
C GLU A 670 -27.81 -8.79 3.21
N ASN A 671 -27.14 -8.43 4.32
CA ASN A 671 -25.73 -8.75 4.49
C ASN A 671 -25.54 -10.27 4.66
N THR A 672 -24.83 -10.89 3.73
CA THR A 672 -24.66 -12.34 3.68
C THR A 672 -23.18 -12.71 3.62
N ILE A 673 -22.81 -13.77 4.34
CA ILE A 673 -21.46 -14.35 4.34
C ILE A 673 -21.58 -15.82 3.99
N LEU A 674 -20.86 -16.23 2.95
CA LEU A 674 -20.78 -17.60 2.45
C LEU A 674 -19.38 -18.15 2.70
N GLU A 675 -19.29 -19.12 3.58
CA GLU A 675 -18.05 -19.78 3.94
C GLU A 675 -17.95 -21.11 3.19
N LEU A 676 -16.89 -21.27 2.41
CA LEU A 676 -16.66 -22.49 1.63
C LEU A 676 -15.55 -23.37 2.23
N GLU A 677 -15.07 -23.06 3.45
CA GLU A 677 -14.06 -23.87 4.15
C GLU A 677 -14.51 -25.34 4.28
N GLY A 678 -15.81 -25.57 4.47
CA GLY A 678 -16.39 -26.91 4.59
C GLY A 678 -16.34 -27.75 3.31
N LEU A 679 -16.00 -27.17 2.17
CA LEU A 679 -15.74 -27.89 0.92
C LEU A 679 -14.26 -28.27 0.83
N GLY A 680 -13.98 -29.53 0.52
CA GLY A 680 -12.62 -30.07 0.53
C GLY A 680 -11.77 -29.66 -0.68
N ASP A 681 -12.28 -29.84 -1.91
CA ASP A 681 -11.52 -29.63 -3.15
C ASP A 681 -11.61 -28.17 -3.62
N ASP A 682 -10.52 -27.65 -4.17
CA ASP A 682 -10.44 -26.33 -4.77
C ASP A 682 -11.40 -26.20 -5.96
N ALA A 683 -11.63 -27.29 -6.70
CA ALA A 683 -12.59 -27.33 -7.80
C ALA A 683 -14.04 -27.14 -7.30
N ASP A 684 -14.40 -27.72 -6.16
CA ASP A 684 -15.75 -27.55 -5.58
C ASP A 684 -15.97 -26.11 -5.10
N LYS A 685 -14.94 -25.51 -4.47
CA LYS A 685 -14.98 -24.11 -4.04
C LYS A 685 -15.13 -23.18 -5.23
N SER A 686 -14.37 -23.44 -6.30
CA SER A 686 -14.46 -22.72 -7.57
C SER A 686 -15.87 -22.83 -8.18
N PHE A 687 -16.44 -24.05 -8.23
CA PHE A 687 -17.78 -24.28 -8.74
C PHE A 687 -18.85 -23.55 -7.91
N SER A 688 -18.76 -23.64 -6.58
CA SER A 688 -19.69 -22.96 -5.65
C SER A 688 -19.64 -21.44 -5.86
N MET A 689 -18.44 -20.88 -5.88
CA MET A 689 -18.20 -19.45 -6.05
C MET A 689 -18.75 -18.96 -7.39
N GLY A 690 -18.44 -19.66 -8.49
CA GLY A 690 -18.95 -19.30 -9.80
C GLY A 690 -20.47 -19.42 -9.90
N LEU A 691 -21.09 -20.44 -9.29
CA LEU A 691 -22.55 -20.59 -9.26
C LEU A 691 -23.24 -19.44 -8.51
N ILE A 692 -22.70 -19.05 -7.36
CA ILE A 692 -23.21 -17.91 -6.59
C ILE A 692 -23.11 -16.62 -7.39
N ILE A 693 -21.98 -16.40 -8.09
CA ILE A 693 -21.76 -15.24 -8.95
C ILE A 693 -22.76 -15.23 -10.11
N ILE A 694 -23.04 -16.37 -10.73
CA ILE A 694 -24.07 -16.49 -11.80
C ILE A 694 -25.43 -16.07 -11.27
N PHE A 695 -25.87 -16.62 -10.13
CA PHE A 695 -27.15 -16.24 -9.54
C PHE A 695 -27.23 -14.76 -9.15
N LEU A 696 -26.14 -14.20 -8.62
CA LEU A 696 -26.08 -12.79 -8.29
C LEU A 696 -26.16 -11.92 -9.56
N ASN A 697 -25.43 -12.28 -10.62
CA ASN A 697 -25.47 -11.57 -11.89
C ASN A 697 -26.88 -11.55 -12.49
N GLU A 698 -27.53 -12.71 -12.55
CA GLU A 698 -28.91 -12.85 -13.02
C GLU A 698 -29.91 -12.05 -12.16
N TYR A 699 -29.77 -12.15 -10.84
CA TYR A 699 -30.60 -11.39 -9.91
C TYR A 699 -30.47 -9.88 -10.11
N MET A 700 -29.23 -9.38 -10.24
CA MET A 700 -28.95 -7.96 -10.43
C MET A 700 -29.38 -7.46 -11.81
N GLN A 701 -29.29 -8.30 -12.85
CA GLN A 701 -29.80 -8.01 -14.19
C GLN A 701 -31.32 -7.74 -14.15
N VAL A 702 -32.09 -8.67 -13.58
CA VAL A 702 -33.56 -8.53 -13.46
C VAL A 702 -33.90 -7.31 -12.61
N LYS A 703 -33.22 -7.15 -11.47
CA LYS A 703 -33.45 -6.02 -10.57
C LYS A 703 -33.18 -4.66 -11.23
N LYS A 704 -32.18 -4.55 -12.10
CA LYS A 704 -31.92 -3.31 -12.85
C LYS A 704 -33.04 -2.97 -13.82
N GLU A 705 -33.58 -3.95 -14.54
CA GLU A 705 -34.68 -3.70 -15.50
C GLU A 705 -35.95 -3.22 -14.79
N LEU A 706 -36.16 -3.67 -13.55
CA LEU A 706 -37.25 -3.24 -12.68
C LEU A 706 -37.03 -1.86 -12.05
N GLU A 707 -35.81 -1.61 -11.57
CA GLU A 707 -35.45 -0.41 -10.81
C GLU A 707 -34.61 0.55 -11.67
N ASN A 708 -35.25 1.58 -12.25
CA ASN A 708 -34.59 2.69 -12.97
C ASN A 708 -33.80 3.63 -12.03
N THR A 709 -32.82 3.09 -11.31
CA THR A 709 -31.96 3.85 -10.39
C THR A 709 -30.50 3.56 -10.65
N ASP A 710 -29.71 4.61 -10.84
CA ASP A 710 -28.26 4.52 -11.06
C ASP A 710 -27.46 4.49 -9.74
N GLY A 711 -26.24 3.97 -9.81
CA GLY A 711 -25.28 3.97 -8.70
C GLY A 711 -25.09 2.61 -8.02
N LEU A 712 -24.41 2.61 -6.88
CA LEU A 712 -24.11 1.39 -6.12
C LEU A 712 -25.35 0.88 -5.38
N LYS A 713 -25.70 -0.38 -5.63
CA LYS A 713 -26.85 -1.09 -5.03
C LYS A 713 -26.42 -2.20 -4.07
N HIS A 714 -25.39 -2.95 -4.43
CA HIS A 714 -24.92 -4.11 -3.67
C HIS A 714 -23.40 -4.28 -3.83
N ILE A 715 -22.76 -4.97 -2.87
CA ILE A 715 -21.31 -5.22 -2.87
C ILE A 715 -21.01 -6.72 -2.80
N LEU A 716 -20.28 -7.24 -3.79
CA LEU A 716 -19.72 -8.59 -3.79
C LEU A 716 -18.26 -8.55 -3.36
N VAL A 717 -17.91 -9.35 -2.35
CA VAL A 717 -16.52 -9.60 -1.96
C VAL A 717 -16.13 -11.01 -2.35
N ILE A 718 -15.02 -11.13 -3.09
CA ILE A 718 -14.43 -12.40 -3.52
C ILE A 718 -13.03 -12.53 -2.91
N GLU A 719 -12.87 -13.39 -1.91
CA GLU A 719 -11.56 -13.80 -1.40
C GLU A 719 -10.98 -14.94 -2.25
N GLU A 720 -9.65 -14.94 -2.47
CA GLU A 720 -8.94 -15.97 -3.25
C GLU A 720 -9.56 -16.19 -4.64
N ALA A 721 -9.89 -15.09 -5.33
CA ALA A 721 -10.58 -15.12 -6.63
C ALA A 721 -9.82 -15.92 -7.71
N HIS A 722 -8.50 -16.12 -7.57
CA HIS A 722 -7.70 -16.97 -8.45
C HIS A 722 -8.20 -18.43 -8.54
N ARG A 723 -9.07 -18.89 -7.62
CA ARG A 723 -9.71 -20.21 -7.69
C ARG A 723 -10.65 -20.36 -8.88
N LEU A 724 -11.35 -19.30 -9.27
CA LEU A 724 -12.20 -19.26 -10.47
C LEU A 724 -11.52 -18.50 -11.59
N LEU A 725 -10.96 -17.33 -11.30
CA LEU A 725 -10.41 -16.37 -12.27
C LEU A 725 -8.91 -16.57 -12.46
N LYS A 726 -8.47 -17.83 -12.61
CA LYS A 726 -7.05 -18.17 -12.69
C LYS A 726 -6.43 -17.62 -13.98
N ASN A 727 -5.21 -17.09 -13.89
CA ASN A 727 -4.41 -16.78 -15.07
C ASN A 727 -4.09 -18.08 -15.83
N THR A 728 -4.72 -18.27 -16.99
CA THR A 728 -4.42 -19.38 -17.90
C THR A 728 -3.56 -18.87 -19.05
N SER A 729 -2.35 -19.40 -19.21
CA SER A 729 -1.49 -19.03 -20.33
C SER A 729 -2.17 -19.40 -21.66
N SER A 730 -2.22 -18.45 -22.59
CA SER A 730 -2.70 -18.66 -23.97
C SER A 730 -1.72 -19.52 -24.79
N GLU A 731 -0.53 -19.77 -24.26
CA GLU A 731 0.54 -20.53 -24.91
C GLU A 731 0.63 -21.94 -24.30
N ASN A 732 0.26 -22.97 -25.08
CA ASN A 732 1.02 -24.22 -25.25
C ASN A 732 0.30 -25.40 -25.92
N ASN A 733 -0.94 -25.29 -26.40
CA ASN A 733 -1.55 -26.37 -27.19
C ASN A 733 -2.22 -25.85 -28.47
N ALA A 734 -1.44 -25.55 -29.51
CA ALA A 734 -1.98 -25.16 -30.82
C ALA A 734 -2.94 -26.22 -31.44
N ASN A 735 -2.90 -27.46 -30.95
CA ASN A 735 -3.73 -28.58 -31.46
C ASN A 735 -5.02 -28.83 -30.65
N PHE A 736 -5.15 -28.29 -29.43
CA PHE A 736 -6.34 -28.43 -28.59
C PHE A 736 -6.62 -27.08 -27.94
N GLY A 737 -7.76 -26.45 -28.27
CA GLY A 737 -8.14 -25.14 -27.71
C GLY A 737 -8.10 -25.10 -26.18
N ASN A 738 -8.22 -23.90 -25.60
CA ASN A 738 -8.25 -23.69 -24.15
C ASN A 738 -9.65 -23.31 -23.65
N PRO A 739 -10.60 -24.27 -23.52
CA PRO A 739 -11.94 -24.01 -22.98
C PRO A 739 -11.94 -23.32 -21.62
N LYS A 740 -10.99 -23.70 -20.75
CA LYS A 740 -10.85 -23.11 -19.43
C LYS A 740 -10.52 -21.62 -19.50
N GLY A 741 -9.56 -21.24 -20.34
CA GLY A 741 -9.21 -19.83 -20.54
C GLY A 741 -10.37 -19.01 -21.08
N LYS A 742 -11.11 -19.54 -22.06
CA LYS A 742 -12.31 -18.90 -22.59
C LYS A 742 -13.41 -18.73 -21.54
N ALA A 743 -13.62 -19.74 -20.70
CA ALA A 743 -14.58 -19.64 -19.60
C ALA A 743 -14.15 -18.58 -18.57
N VAL A 744 -12.86 -18.53 -18.20
CA VAL A 744 -12.32 -17.49 -17.32
C VAL A 744 -12.53 -16.09 -17.92
N GLU A 745 -12.25 -15.91 -19.21
CA GLU A 745 -12.48 -14.66 -19.93
C GLU A 745 -13.95 -14.23 -19.86
N HIS A 746 -14.88 -15.15 -20.07
CA HIS A 746 -16.31 -14.85 -19.96
C HIS A 746 -16.71 -14.42 -18.55
N PHE A 747 -16.23 -15.09 -17.49
CA PHE A 747 -16.44 -14.66 -16.11
C PHE A 747 -15.83 -13.27 -15.83
N THR A 748 -14.64 -12.96 -16.37
CA THR A 748 -14.04 -11.63 -16.18
C THR A 748 -14.82 -10.53 -16.87
N ASN A 749 -15.38 -10.79 -18.05
CA ASN A 749 -16.25 -9.85 -18.76
C ASN A 749 -17.56 -9.64 -18.01
N MET A 750 -18.19 -10.72 -17.54
CA MET A 750 -19.40 -10.65 -16.73
C MET A 750 -19.19 -9.79 -15.47
N LEU A 751 -18.09 -9.98 -14.74
CA LEU A 751 -17.79 -9.16 -13.55
C LEU A 751 -17.61 -7.68 -13.91
N ALA A 752 -17.00 -7.35 -15.05
CA ALA A 752 -16.87 -5.96 -15.50
C ALA A 752 -18.22 -5.32 -15.88
N GLU A 753 -19.14 -6.09 -16.46
CA GLU A 753 -20.47 -5.63 -16.86
C GLU A 753 -21.41 -5.41 -15.67
N MET A 754 -21.23 -6.15 -14.58
CA MET A 754 -22.02 -6.04 -13.35
C MET A 754 -21.95 -4.63 -12.72
N ARG A 755 -20.91 -3.82 -13.01
CA ARG A 755 -20.87 -2.38 -12.68
C ARG A 755 -22.11 -1.63 -13.19
N SER A 756 -22.58 -1.97 -14.38
CA SER A 756 -23.76 -1.34 -14.97
C SER A 756 -25.05 -1.73 -14.24
N TYR A 757 -25.03 -2.80 -13.45
CA TYR A 757 -26.13 -3.29 -12.62
C TYR A 757 -26.13 -2.67 -11.21
N GLY A 758 -25.13 -1.82 -10.91
CA GLY A 758 -24.94 -1.25 -9.57
C GLY A 758 -24.25 -2.21 -8.61
N GLU A 759 -23.52 -3.20 -9.12
CA GLU A 759 -22.72 -4.12 -8.32
C GLU A 759 -21.29 -3.60 -8.13
N GLY A 760 -20.92 -3.28 -6.89
CA GLY A 760 -19.54 -3.03 -6.51
C GLY A 760 -18.82 -4.35 -6.23
N ILE A 761 -17.65 -4.57 -6.82
CA ILE A 761 -16.92 -5.82 -6.64
C ILE A 761 -15.62 -5.51 -5.90
N ILE A 762 -15.34 -6.27 -4.85
CA ILE A 762 -14.09 -6.21 -4.10
C ILE A 762 -13.40 -7.56 -4.23
N VAL A 763 -12.26 -7.58 -4.91
CA VAL A 763 -11.42 -8.79 -5.03
C VAL A 763 -10.27 -8.69 -4.05
N SER A 764 -10.15 -9.68 -3.15
CA SER A 764 -9.08 -9.79 -2.16
C SER A 764 -8.15 -10.95 -2.54
N GLU A 765 -6.91 -10.64 -2.91
CA GLU A 765 -5.95 -11.63 -3.43
C GLU A 765 -4.58 -11.54 -2.75
N GLN A 766 -3.91 -12.67 -2.51
CA GLN A 766 -2.56 -12.69 -1.98
C GLN A 766 -1.50 -12.55 -3.08
N ILE A 767 -1.72 -13.22 -4.21
CA ILE A 767 -0.73 -13.36 -5.29
C ILE A 767 -1.38 -12.83 -6.58
N PRO A 768 -1.27 -11.51 -6.86
CA PRO A 768 -1.88 -10.88 -8.04
C PRO A 768 -1.56 -11.60 -9.36
N THR A 769 -0.34 -12.12 -9.53
CA THR A 769 0.11 -12.84 -10.74
C THR A 769 -0.69 -14.12 -11.04
N LYS A 770 -1.33 -14.74 -10.05
CA LYS A 770 -2.19 -15.93 -10.23
C LYS A 770 -3.56 -15.59 -10.83
N LEU A 771 -3.97 -14.33 -10.80
CA LEU A 771 -5.27 -13.87 -11.24
C LEU A 771 -5.24 -13.46 -12.71
N ALA A 772 -6.35 -13.64 -13.42
CA ALA A 772 -6.51 -13.14 -14.77
C ALA A 772 -6.23 -11.63 -14.81
N PRO A 773 -5.36 -11.13 -15.71
CA PRO A 773 -4.94 -9.71 -15.73
C PRO A 773 -6.10 -8.72 -15.80
N ASP A 774 -7.19 -9.09 -16.47
CA ASP A 774 -8.33 -8.20 -16.71
C ASP A 774 -9.13 -7.92 -15.43
N VAL A 775 -9.07 -8.80 -14.43
CA VAL A 775 -9.65 -8.52 -13.10
C VAL A 775 -8.94 -7.33 -12.43
N ILE A 776 -7.61 -7.28 -12.54
CA ILE A 776 -6.81 -6.19 -11.95
C ILE A 776 -7.03 -4.89 -12.74
N LYS A 777 -7.04 -4.97 -14.08
CA LYS A 777 -7.25 -3.79 -14.95
C LYS A 777 -8.64 -3.18 -14.81
N ASN A 778 -9.68 -4.00 -14.72
CA ASN A 778 -11.08 -3.54 -14.64
C ASN A 778 -11.46 -3.02 -13.24
N SER A 779 -10.62 -3.26 -12.23
CA SER A 779 -10.75 -2.62 -10.93
C SER A 779 -10.21 -1.20 -10.97
N SER A 780 -10.99 -0.18 -10.62
CA SER A 780 -10.52 1.21 -10.67
C SER A 780 -9.72 1.57 -9.42
N ASN A 781 -10.16 1.09 -8.24
CA ASN A 781 -9.48 1.31 -6.98
C ASN A 781 -8.54 0.16 -6.66
N LYS A 782 -7.33 0.49 -6.18
CA LYS A 782 -6.31 -0.49 -5.79
C LYS A 782 -5.83 -0.18 -4.39
N ILE A 783 -5.85 -1.18 -3.50
CA ILE A 783 -5.27 -1.10 -2.17
C ILE A 783 -4.20 -2.19 -2.05
N VAL A 784 -2.95 -1.78 -2.08
CA VAL A 784 -1.78 -2.66 -2.13
C VAL A 784 -1.08 -2.63 -0.79
N HIS A 785 -1.28 -3.67 0.01
CA HIS A 785 -0.46 -3.96 1.18
C HIS A 785 0.88 -4.57 0.75
N ARG A 786 1.74 -4.88 1.73
CA ARG A 786 3.06 -5.47 1.48
C ARG A 786 3.02 -6.70 0.55
N LEU A 787 3.81 -6.65 -0.51
CA LEU A 787 4.08 -7.74 -1.46
C LEU A 787 5.59 -8.01 -1.51
N THR A 788 6.02 -9.27 -1.53
CA THR A 788 7.45 -9.63 -1.51
C THR A 788 8.01 -10.08 -2.85
N SER A 789 7.17 -10.63 -3.73
CA SER A 789 7.64 -11.16 -5.02
C SER A 789 7.82 -10.05 -6.03
N LYS A 790 8.91 -10.09 -6.80
CA LYS A 790 9.26 -9.04 -7.78
C LYS A 790 8.17 -8.86 -8.85
N ASP A 791 7.68 -9.97 -9.41
CA ASP A 791 6.61 -9.99 -10.41
C ASP A 791 5.29 -9.42 -9.86
N ASP A 792 4.89 -9.79 -8.65
CA ASP A 792 3.71 -9.21 -7.99
C ASP A 792 3.87 -7.70 -7.75
N GLN A 793 5.06 -7.27 -7.30
CA GLN A 793 5.38 -5.86 -7.08
C GLN A 793 5.32 -5.05 -8.39
N GLU A 794 5.93 -5.56 -9.46
CA GLU A 794 5.99 -4.89 -10.77
C GLU A 794 4.60 -4.76 -11.41
N ILE A 795 3.78 -5.82 -11.39
CA ILE A 795 2.41 -5.77 -11.91
C ILE A 795 1.61 -4.72 -11.14
N MET A 796 1.66 -4.73 -9.81
CA MET A 796 0.90 -3.76 -9.01
C MET A 796 1.41 -2.34 -9.19
N ALA A 797 2.73 -2.12 -9.20
CA ALA A 797 3.34 -0.81 -9.43
C ALA A 797 2.84 -0.15 -10.72
N ASN A 798 2.82 -0.92 -11.83
CA ASN A 798 2.34 -0.45 -13.13
C ASN A 798 0.85 -0.06 -13.11
N THR A 799 0.03 -0.71 -12.28
CA THR A 799 -1.42 -0.43 -12.20
C THR A 799 -1.78 0.76 -11.30
N ILE A 800 -0.86 1.19 -10.43
CA ILE A 800 -1.07 2.30 -9.49
C ILE A 800 -0.24 3.55 -9.81
N GLY A 801 0.45 3.58 -10.94
CA GLY A 801 1.22 4.74 -11.40
C GLY A 801 2.61 4.89 -10.77
N LEU A 802 3.24 3.78 -10.36
CA LEU A 802 4.63 3.76 -9.90
C LEU A 802 5.57 3.28 -11.01
N LYS A 803 6.81 3.78 -10.98
CA LYS A 803 7.86 3.30 -11.88
C LYS A 803 8.32 1.90 -11.45
N SER A 804 8.81 1.10 -12.37
CA SER A 804 9.27 -0.28 -12.07
C SER A 804 10.40 -0.31 -11.03
N GLU A 805 11.30 0.67 -11.04
CA GLU A 805 12.39 0.83 -10.04
C GLU A 805 11.85 1.07 -8.62
N GLU A 806 10.66 1.66 -8.50
CA GLU A 806 10.02 2.00 -7.22
C GLU A 806 9.17 0.84 -6.67
N ALA A 807 8.91 -0.18 -7.49
CA ALA A 807 8.09 -1.34 -7.12
C ALA A 807 8.64 -2.06 -5.88
N ILE A 808 9.96 -2.06 -5.69
CA ILE A 808 10.65 -2.67 -4.55
C ILE A 808 10.18 -2.10 -3.21
N TYR A 809 9.75 -0.82 -3.17
CA TYR A 809 9.29 -0.18 -1.94
C TYR A 809 7.94 -0.72 -1.44
N ILE A 810 7.15 -1.37 -2.30
CA ILE A 810 5.93 -2.09 -1.88
C ILE A 810 6.29 -3.20 -0.89
N GLY A 811 7.48 -3.81 -1.02
CA GLY A 811 7.98 -4.84 -0.12
C GLY A 811 8.39 -4.38 1.28
N ASN A 812 8.49 -3.06 1.50
CA ASN A 812 8.96 -2.48 2.77
C ASN A 812 7.82 -2.06 3.71
N GLN A 813 6.57 -2.16 3.27
CA GLN A 813 5.41 -1.71 4.05
C GLN A 813 5.22 -2.53 5.35
N LYS A 814 4.78 -1.85 6.41
CA LYS A 814 4.44 -2.47 7.71
C LYS A 814 2.97 -2.94 7.71
N THR A 815 2.63 -3.86 8.62
CA THR A 815 1.24 -4.31 8.79
C THR A 815 0.27 -3.15 9.02
N GLY A 816 -0.84 -3.17 8.27
CA GLY A 816 -1.88 -2.15 8.28
C GLY A 816 -1.53 -0.87 7.52
N TYR A 817 -0.36 -0.77 6.90
CA TYR A 817 -0.03 0.28 5.94
C TYR A 817 -0.25 -0.27 4.53
N ALA A 818 -0.86 0.52 3.66
CA ALA A 818 -1.11 0.14 2.27
C ALA A 818 -0.99 1.35 1.35
N LEU A 819 -0.57 1.10 0.11
CA LEU A 819 -0.68 2.06 -0.97
C LEU A 819 -2.09 2.01 -1.54
N CYS A 820 -2.79 3.14 -1.45
CA CYS A 820 -4.14 3.29 -1.95
C CYS A 820 -4.14 4.17 -3.19
N SER A 821 -4.73 3.67 -4.27
CA SER A 821 -4.95 4.40 -5.51
C SER A 821 -6.42 4.29 -5.90
N LYS A 822 -7.00 5.39 -6.37
CA LYS A 822 -8.35 5.48 -6.90
C LYS A 822 -8.37 6.40 -8.11
N GLU A 823 -9.42 6.29 -8.92
CA GLU A 823 -9.55 7.11 -10.11
C GLU A 823 -9.48 8.61 -9.76
N GLY A 824 -8.74 9.39 -10.56
CA GLY A 824 -8.49 10.81 -10.32
C GLY A 824 -7.21 11.12 -9.52
N LEU A 825 -6.58 10.14 -8.87
CA LEU A 825 -5.27 10.34 -8.24
C LEU A 825 -4.14 10.24 -9.28
N TYR A 826 -3.20 11.18 -9.23
CA TYR A 826 -1.99 11.16 -10.06
C TYR A 826 -0.94 10.16 -9.55
N GLN A 827 -0.82 10.02 -8.22
CA GLN A 827 0.08 9.08 -7.54
C GLN A 827 -0.67 8.40 -6.40
N PRO A 828 -0.26 7.17 -6.00
CA PRO A 828 -0.88 6.48 -4.89
C PRO A 828 -0.56 7.20 -3.57
N LEU A 829 -1.43 6.99 -2.58
CA LEU A 829 -1.31 7.54 -1.23
C LEU A 829 -0.84 6.43 -0.30
N MET A 830 0.12 6.71 0.58
CA MET A 830 0.43 5.81 1.69
C MET A 830 -0.62 6.01 2.79
N VAL A 831 -1.30 4.95 3.20
CA VAL A 831 -2.42 5.03 4.14
C VAL A 831 -2.25 4.02 5.27
N LYS A 832 -2.41 4.48 6.52
CA LYS A 832 -2.61 3.62 7.68
C LYS A 832 -4.08 3.28 7.81
N ILE A 833 -4.42 2.04 7.50
CA ILE A 833 -5.81 1.54 7.55
C ILE A 833 -6.25 1.44 9.02
N LYS A 834 -7.44 1.98 9.33
CA LYS A 834 -8.08 1.88 10.64
C LYS A 834 -8.40 0.42 10.96
N ARG A 835 -8.35 0.04 12.23
CA ARG A 835 -8.70 -1.33 12.66
C ARG A 835 -10.20 -1.44 12.85
N ASN A 836 -10.84 -2.46 12.27
CA ASN A 836 -12.25 -2.74 12.50
C ASN A 836 -12.44 -3.48 13.84
N GLU A 837 -13.54 -3.20 14.53
CA GLU A 837 -13.97 -3.90 15.74
C GLU A 837 -14.67 -5.21 15.36
N ASP A 838 -14.06 -6.34 15.75
CA ASP A 838 -14.60 -7.66 15.48
C ASP A 838 -15.46 -8.16 16.66
N ARG A 839 -16.66 -8.67 16.36
CA ARG A 839 -17.48 -9.45 17.30
C ARG A 839 -17.34 -10.93 16.98
N LYS A 840 -16.60 -11.67 17.81
CA LYS A 840 -16.31 -13.10 17.57
C LYS A 840 -17.60 -13.94 17.56
N ILE A 841 -17.88 -14.61 16.44
CA ILE A 841 -19.00 -15.55 16.28
C ILE A 841 -18.47 -16.99 16.24
N LEU A 842 -18.95 -17.84 17.16
CA LEU A 842 -18.56 -19.25 17.28
C LEU A 842 -19.55 -20.17 16.55
N ASP A 843 -19.08 -21.30 16.03
CA ASP A 843 -19.92 -22.30 15.34
C ASP A 843 -21.11 -22.78 16.20
N ILE A 844 -20.95 -22.84 17.52
CA ILE A 844 -22.03 -23.24 18.46
C ILE A 844 -23.28 -22.36 18.33
N SER A 845 -23.10 -21.07 17.99
CA SER A 845 -24.22 -20.14 17.80
C SER A 845 -25.02 -20.45 16.53
N LEU A 846 -24.36 -20.91 15.48
CA LEU A 846 -24.97 -21.26 14.19
C LEU A 846 -25.58 -22.68 14.20
N TYR A 847 -25.09 -23.55 15.10
CA TYR A 847 -25.54 -24.93 15.21
C TYR A 847 -26.95 -25.05 15.81
N ASN A 848 -27.33 -24.18 16.75
CA ASN A 848 -28.56 -24.34 17.53
C ASN A 848 -29.85 -23.95 16.79
N GLU A 849 -29.76 -23.32 15.63
CA GLU A 849 -30.94 -22.97 14.82
C GLU A 849 -31.49 -24.19 14.08
N ASN A 850 -32.80 -24.45 14.20
CA ASN A 850 -33.58 -25.44 13.43
C ASN A 850 -32.96 -26.85 13.34
N GLN A 851 -32.45 -27.38 14.46
CA GLN A 851 -31.73 -28.67 14.48
C GLN A 851 -32.54 -29.87 13.97
N GLU A 852 -33.81 -30.01 14.36
CA GLU A 852 -34.61 -31.18 13.98
C GLU A 852 -34.89 -31.21 12.47
N GLU A 853 -35.18 -30.05 11.88
CA GLU A 853 -35.33 -29.92 10.42
C GLU A 853 -34.01 -30.25 9.71
N LYS A 854 -32.86 -29.77 10.20
CA LYS A 854 -31.55 -30.08 9.61
C LYS A 854 -31.28 -31.59 9.56
N PHE A 855 -31.51 -32.32 10.65
CA PHE A 855 -31.30 -33.77 10.67
C PHE A 855 -32.23 -34.51 9.71
N LEU A 856 -33.51 -34.13 9.69
CA LEU A 856 -34.48 -34.69 8.75
C LEU A 856 -34.03 -34.48 7.31
N GLU A 857 -33.61 -33.26 6.98
CA GLU A 857 -33.18 -32.87 5.64
C GLU A 857 -31.88 -33.57 5.19
N ILE A 858 -30.94 -33.81 6.10
CA ILE A 858 -29.72 -34.58 5.83
C ILE A 858 -30.08 -36.02 5.48
N ASP A 859 -30.88 -36.68 6.31
CA ASP A 859 -31.28 -38.06 6.08
C ASP A 859 -32.13 -38.20 4.80
N LYS A 860 -33.00 -37.23 4.49
CA LYS A 860 -33.75 -37.19 3.23
C LYS A 860 -32.82 -37.15 2.02
N THR A 861 -31.82 -36.28 2.05
CA THR A 861 -30.83 -36.16 0.97
C THR A 861 -30.08 -37.48 0.78
N MET A 862 -29.66 -38.12 1.89
CA MET A 862 -28.98 -39.41 1.86
C MET A 862 -29.85 -40.50 1.24
N LEU A 863 -31.12 -40.62 1.65
CA LEU A 863 -32.03 -41.63 1.11
C LEU A 863 -32.34 -41.38 -0.37
N ASN A 864 -32.58 -40.14 -0.77
CA ASN A 864 -32.80 -39.76 -2.18
C ASN A 864 -31.58 -40.12 -3.06
N GLY A 865 -30.36 -39.93 -2.57
CA GLY A 865 -29.15 -40.32 -3.29
C GLY A 865 -28.99 -41.83 -3.45
N TYR A 866 -29.28 -42.61 -2.40
CA TYR A 866 -29.06 -44.07 -2.43
C TYR A 866 -30.19 -44.89 -3.05
N PHE A 867 -31.42 -44.37 -3.08
CA PHE A 867 -32.64 -45.10 -3.46
C PHE A 867 -33.52 -44.33 -4.44
N SER A 868 -32.93 -43.47 -5.28
CA SER A 868 -33.68 -42.63 -6.23
C SER A 868 -34.64 -43.43 -7.11
N SER A 869 -34.20 -44.58 -7.64
CA SER A 869 -35.00 -45.44 -8.53
C SER A 869 -36.17 -46.11 -7.78
N GLU A 870 -35.94 -46.58 -6.57
CA GLU A 870 -36.93 -47.23 -5.72
C GLU A 870 -37.98 -46.21 -5.25
N ILE A 871 -37.55 -45.03 -4.77
CA ILE A 871 -38.44 -43.93 -4.37
C ILE A 871 -39.30 -43.49 -5.55
N GLU A 872 -38.75 -43.46 -6.76
CA GLU A 872 -39.51 -43.20 -7.98
C GLU A 872 -40.61 -44.24 -8.21
N LYS A 873 -40.28 -45.54 -8.18
CA LYS A 873 -41.26 -46.62 -8.32
C LYS A 873 -42.35 -46.55 -7.25
N PHE A 874 -41.96 -46.32 -6.00
CA PHE A 874 -42.91 -46.18 -4.88
C PHE A 874 -43.84 -44.98 -5.06
N SER A 875 -43.32 -43.84 -5.51
CA SER A 875 -44.14 -42.65 -5.78
C SER A 875 -45.18 -42.89 -6.88
N ILE A 876 -44.79 -43.60 -7.96
CA ILE A 876 -45.69 -43.95 -9.07
C ILE A 876 -46.81 -44.86 -8.56
N LYS A 877 -46.46 -45.95 -7.85
CA LYS A 877 -47.44 -46.89 -7.30
C LYS A 877 -48.39 -46.19 -6.33
N LEU A 878 -47.88 -45.32 -5.46
CA LEU A 878 -48.70 -44.64 -4.46
C LEU A 878 -49.71 -43.67 -5.10
N ILE A 879 -49.33 -42.88 -6.10
CA ILE A 879 -50.27 -42.02 -6.85
C ILE A 879 -51.36 -42.86 -7.50
N LEU A 880 -50.98 -43.96 -8.18
CA LEU A 880 -51.94 -44.87 -8.80
C LEU A 880 -52.91 -45.46 -7.78
N PHE A 881 -52.45 -45.86 -6.60
CA PHE A 881 -53.32 -46.41 -5.56
C PHE A 881 -54.35 -45.41 -5.08
N LEU A 882 -53.92 -44.17 -4.80
CA LEU A 882 -54.81 -43.09 -4.36
C LEU A 882 -55.91 -42.81 -5.40
N MET A 883 -55.57 -42.85 -6.68
CA MET A 883 -56.52 -42.59 -7.76
C MET A 883 -57.42 -43.80 -8.06
N TYR A 884 -56.88 -45.02 -8.00
CA TYR A 884 -57.54 -46.25 -8.46
C TYR A 884 -58.49 -46.88 -7.43
N TYR A 885 -58.04 -47.09 -6.19
CA TYR A 885 -58.78 -47.84 -5.17
C TYR A 885 -59.71 -46.93 -4.35
N ASN A 886 -60.94 -47.36 -4.11
CA ASN A 886 -61.92 -46.64 -3.29
C ASN A 886 -62.05 -47.22 -1.86
N ASP A 887 -61.79 -48.52 -1.71
CA ASP A 887 -61.90 -49.20 -0.42
C ASP A 887 -60.75 -48.81 0.53
N LYS A 888 -61.13 -48.31 1.72
CA LYS A 888 -60.20 -47.86 2.76
C LYS A 888 -59.25 -48.97 3.20
N THR A 889 -59.76 -50.19 3.35
CA THR A 889 -58.99 -51.32 3.89
C THR A 889 -57.89 -51.73 2.91
N THR A 890 -58.26 -51.91 1.64
CA THR A 890 -57.37 -52.27 0.53
C THR A 890 -56.30 -51.20 0.29
N LEU A 891 -56.70 -49.93 0.25
CA LEU A 891 -55.76 -48.81 0.02
C LEU A 891 -54.72 -48.69 1.14
N ASN A 892 -55.14 -48.69 2.41
CA ASN A 892 -54.21 -48.61 3.54
C ASN A 892 -53.28 -49.84 3.60
N SER A 893 -53.77 -51.04 3.28
CA SER A 893 -52.94 -52.25 3.21
C SER A 893 -51.85 -52.13 2.14
N LYS A 894 -52.19 -51.64 0.94
CA LYS A 894 -51.22 -51.45 -0.16
C LYS A 894 -50.21 -50.35 0.12
N ILE A 895 -50.63 -49.22 0.71
CA ILE A 895 -49.72 -48.14 1.14
C ILE A 895 -48.74 -48.67 2.19
N LYS A 896 -49.22 -49.45 3.16
CA LYS A 896 -48.37 -50.05 4.19
C LYS A 896 -47.31 -50.98 3.57
N LYS A 897 -47.68 -51.81 2.59
CA LYS A 897 -46.72 -52.68 1.87
C LYS A 897 -45.57 -51.91 1.23
N ILE A 898 -45.83 -50.75 0.62
CA ILE A 898 -44.77 -49.89 0.03
C ILE A 898 -43.77 -49.43 1.11
N TYR A 899 -44.26 -48.94 2.25
CA TYR A 899 -43.38 -48.47 3.31
C TYR A 899 -42.64 -49.60 4.02
N ASP A 900 -43.27 -50.76 4.19
CA ASP A 900 -42.61 -51.96 4.72
C ASP A 900 -41.49 -52.44 3.77
N GLU A 901 -41.72 -52.42 2.45
CA GLU A 901 -40.70 -52.74 1.44
C GLU A 901 -39.54 -51.74 1.47
N PHE A 902 -39.84 -50.44 1.58
CA PHE A 902 -38.80 -49.42 1.69
C PHE A 902 -37.96 -49.56 2.97
N ASP A 903 -38.59 -49.89 4.10
CA ASP A 903 -37.90 -50.15 5.36
C ASP A 903 -36.94 -51.34 5.25
N ILE A 904 -37.35 -52.43 4.58
CA ILE A 904 -36.52 -53.61 4.32
C ILE A 904 -35.29 -53.23 3.48
N ILE A 905 -35.50 -52.47 2.40
CA ILE A 905 -34.40 -52.04 1.51
C ILE A 905 -33.39 -51.16 2.27
N ILE A 906 -33.87 -50.24 3.12
CA ILE A 906 -33.01 -49.41 3.97
C ILE A 906 -32.20 -50.28 4.95
N ARG A 907 -32.84 -51.26 5.61
CA ARG A 907 -32.16 -52.17 6.55
C ARG A 907 -31.11 -53.02 5.85
N ASN A 908 -31.40 -53.54 4.66
CA ASN A 908 -30.45 -54.35 3.87
C ASN A 908 -29.18 -53.56 3.51
N LYS A 909 -29.29 -52.25 3.30
CA LYS A 909 -28.15 -51.36 3.03
C LYS A 909 -27.40 -50.91 4.29
N SER A 910 -27.85 -51.30 5.48
CA SER A 910 -27.23 -50.99 6.78
C SER A 910 -27.00 -49.49 7.05
N LEU A 911 -27.94 -48.64 6.64
CA LEU A 911 -27.82 -47.18 6.83
C LEU A 911 -28.15 -46.77 8.27
N LEU A 912 -27.37 -45.84 8.82
CA LEU A 912 -27.63 -45.23 10.12
C LEU A 912 -28.43 -43.93 9.94
N ILE A 913 -29.66 -43.90 10.46
CA ILE A 913 -30.57 -42.76 10.39
C ILE A 913 -30.51 -42.00 11.71
N ILE A 914 -30.33 -40.68 11.64
CA ILE A 914 -30.16 -39.81 12.81
C ILE A 914 -31.50 -39.22 13.25
N SER A 915 -32.41 -39.02 12.30
CA SER A 915 -33.76 -38.52 12.52
C SER A 915 -34.54 -39.39 13.50
N LYS A 916 -35.23 -38.73 14.45
CA LYS A 916 -36.01 -39.41 15.50
C LYS A 916 -37.16 -40.27 14.94
N ASP A 917 -37.74 -39.88 13.81
CA ASP A 917 -38.88 -40.57 13.19
C ASP A 917 -38.53 -41.08 11.78
N LYS A 918 -38.10 -42.35 11.72
CA LYS A 918 -37.81 -43.05 10.47
C LYS A 918 -39.04 -43.19 9.57
N ASN A 919 -40.23 -43.35 10.15
CA ASN A 919 -41.46 -43.53 9.36
C ASN A 919 -41.81 -42.23 8.64
N ASN A 920 -41.79 -41.10 9.37
CA ASN A 920 -42.02 -39.78 8.77
C ASN A 920 -40.97 -39.44 7.71
N LEU A 921 -39.70 -39.77 7.94
CA LEU A 921 -38.63 -39.59 6.96
C LEU A 921 -38.90 -40.34 5.64
N MET A 922 -39.29 -41.62 5.70
CA MET A 922 -39.62 -42.41 4.50
C MET A 922 -40.82 -41.82 3.74
N LYS A 923 -41.86 -41.39 4.48
CA LYS A 923 -43.03 -40.72 3.91
C LYS A 923 -42.64 -39.42 3.21
N GLU A 924 -41.85 -38.56 3.85
CA GLU A 924 -41.42 -37.30 3.24
C GLU A 924 -40.64 -37.51 1.94
N CYS A 925 -39.73 -38.50 1.88
CA CYS A 925 -38.98 -38.82 0.66
C CYS A 925 -39.92 -39.18 -0.51
N ILE A 926 -40.89 -40.07 -0.26
CA ILE A 926 -41.85 -40.49 -1.28
C ILE A 926 -42.80 -39.34 -1.65
N ILE A 927 -43.27 -38.54 -0.67
CA ILE A 927 -44.14 -37.38 -0.90
C ILE A 927 -43.46 -36.32 -1.78
N GLU A 928 -42.19 -35.98 -1.52
CA GLU A 928 -41.46 -35.03 -2.37
C GLU A 928 -41.32 -35.55 -3.81
N LYS A 929 -41.08 -36.86 -3.98
CA LYS A 929 -41.05 -37.46 -5.32
C LYS A 929 -42.44 -37.48 -5.97
N ILE A 930 -43.52 -37.66 -5.21
CA ILE A 930 -44.90 -37.51 -5.71
C ILE A 930 -45.13 -36.10 -6.26
N PHE A 931 -44.70 -35.06 -5.53
CA PHE A 931 -44.80 -33.68 -6.02
C PHE A 931 -44.03 -33.47 -7.32
N SER A 932 -42.82 -34.05 -7.40
CA SER A 932 -42.03 -34.06 -8.64
C SER A 932 -42.77 -34.74 -9.80
N GLN A 933 -43.37 -35.90 -9.55
CA GLN A 933 -44.13 -36.68 -10.54
C GLN A 933 -45.40 -35.96 -11.05
N LEU A 934 -46.11 -35.26 -10.15
CA LEU A 934 -47.30 -34.48 -10.49
C LEU A 934 -46.98 -33.20 -11.27
N THR A 935 -45.77 -32.68 -11.12
CA THR A 935 -45.37 -31.38 -11.70
C THR A 935 -44.63 -31.55 -13.02
N GLY A 936 -43.54 -32.32 -13.03
CA GLY A 936 -42.66 -32.51 -14.19
C GLY A 936 -42.57 -33.94 -14.71
N GLY A 937 -43.08 -34.93 -13.95
CA GLY A 937 -42.97 -36.34 -14.28
C GLY A 937 -44.16 -36.93 -15.06
N VAL A 938 -44.37 -38.24 -14.91
CA VAL A 938 -45.34 -39.01 -15.71
C VAL A 938 -46.78 -38.58 -15.48
N PHE A 939 -47.08 -38.07 -14.28
CA PHE A 939 -48.43 -37.70 -13.85
C PHE A 939 -48.78 -36.23 -14.12
N ARG A 940 -47.93 -35.49 -14.85
CA ARG A 940 -48.15 -34.08 -15.18
C ARG A 940 -49.45 -33.85 -15.94
N TYR A 941 -50.06 -32.69 -15.71
CA TYR A 941 -51.27 -32.24 -16.41
C TYR A 941 -51.15 -30.77 -16.79
N ARG A 942 -52.09 -30.25 -17.60
CA ARG A 942 -52.08 -28.92 -18.24
C ARG A 942 -51.88 -27.69 -17.32
N LYS A 943 -51.76 -27.86 -16.00
CA LYS A 943 -51.50 -26.80 -15.02
C LYS A 943 -50.63 -27.33 -13.88
N LEU A 944 -49.88 -26.43 -13.22
CA LEU A 944 -49.19 -26.72 -11.97
C LEU A 944 -50.19 -27.12 -10.88
N PRO A 945 -49.84 -28.09 -10.00
CA PRO A 945 -50.55 -28.32 -8.75
C PRO A 945 -50.49 -27.08 -7.85
N SER A 946 -51.64 -26.65 -7.32
CA SER A 946 -51.71 -25.53 -6.39
C SER A 946 -51.15 -25.88 -5.01
N ASN A 947 -50.69 -24.88 -4.28
CA ASN A 947 -50.25 -25.00 -2.89
C ASN A 947 -51.28 -25.69 -1.99
N GLU A 948 -52.57 -25.37 -2.14
CA GLU A 948 -53.64 -26.04 -1.38
C GLU A 948 -53.67 -27.55 -1.62
N PHE A 949 -53.56 -27.98 -2.88
CA PHE A 949 -53.61 -29.39 -3.24
C PHE A 949 -52.36 -30.15 -2.75
N ILE A 950 -51.18 -29.54 -2.91
CA ILE A 950 -49.90 -30.11 -2.48
C ILE A 950 -49.85 -30.23 -0.95
N ASN A 951 -50.28 -29.20 -0.22
CA ASN A 951 -50.33 -29.21 1.24
C ASN A 951 -51.35 -30.22 1.76
N LEU A 952 -52.52 -30.33 1.12
CA LEU A 952 -53.49 -31.38 1.42
C LEU A 952 -52.84 -32.76 1.26
N LEU A 953 -52.19 -33.01 0.11
CA LEU A 953 -51.55 -34.29 -0.16
C LEU A 953 -50.45 -34.63 0.86
N LYS A 954 -49.62 -33.65 1.24
CA LYS A 954 -48.64 -33.80 2.34
C LYS A 954 -49.33 -34.19 3.65
N ASN A 955 -50.31 -33.40 4.08
CA ASN A 955 -50.99 -33.55 5.36
C ASN A 955 -51.72 -34.89 5.49
N LYS A 956 -52.30 -35.40 4.39
CA LYS A 956 -52.97 -36.70 4.39
C LYS A 956 -51.99 -37.86 4.36
N LEU A 957 -50.93 -37.80 3.54
CA LEU A 957 -49.97 -38.89 3.39
C LEU A 957 -49.01 -39.06 4.57
N ILE A 958 -48.78 -38.01 5.36
CA ILE A 958 -48.02 -38.12 6.60
C ILE A 958 -48.76 -38.98 7.65
N LYS A 959 -50.10 -39.05 7.60
CA LYS A 959 -50.90 -39.89 8.52
C LYS A 959 -50.53 -41.37 8.39
N ASN A 960 -50.72 -42.14 9.45
CA ASN A 960 -50.47 -43.60 9.42
C ASN A 960 -51.53 -44.36 8.63
N THR A 961 -52.77 -43.89 8.66
CA THR A 961 -53.89 -44.45 7.90
C THR A 961 -54.77 -43.33 7.38
N LEU A 962 -55.35 -43.54 6.20
CA LEU A 962 -56.33 -42.66 5.59
C LEU A 962 -57.74 -43.09 6.02
N SER A 963 -58.56 -42.13 6.46
CA SER A 963 -59.99 -42.33 6.69
C SER A 963 -60.79 -42.26 5.38
N GLU A 964 -62.06 -42.67 5.39
CA GLU A 964 -62.93 -42.59 4.19
C GLU A 964 -63.09 -41.14 3.71
N SER A 965 -63.19 -40.19 4.64
CA SER A 965 -63.24 -38.76 4.31
C SER A 965 -61.93 -38.26 3.71
N ASP A 966 -60.77 -38.70 4.22
CA ASP A 966 -59.46 -38.35 3.63
C ASP A 966 -59.34 -38.87 2.19
N ILE A 967 -59.81 -40.10 1.92
CA ILE A 967 -59.80 -40.69 0.58
C ILE A 967 -60.72 -39.93 -0.37
N PHE A 968 -61.93 -39.59 0.09
CA PHE A 968 -62.88 -38.80 -0.69
C PHE A 968 -62.30 -37.43 -1.06
N GLU A 969 -61.73 -36.72 -0.08
CA GLU A 969 -61.16 -35.39 -0.28
C GLU A 969 -59.96 -35.41 -1.24
N LEU A 970 -59.06 -36.40 -1.13
CA LEU A 970 -57.95 -36.58 -2.07
C LEU A 970 -58.45 -36.85 -3.48
N LYS A 971 -59.44 -37.74 -3.64
CA LYS A 971 -60.01 -38.07 -4.95
C LYS A 971 -60.68 -36.86 -5.58
N ASP A 972 -61.52 -36.13 -4.85
CA ASP A 972 -62.16 -34.91 -5.33
C ASP A 972 -61.12 -33.90 -5.86
N ASN A 973 -60.01 -33.72 -5.14
CA ASN A 973 -58.93 -32.85 -5.60
C ASN A 973 -58.20 -33.39 -6.84
N PHE A 974 -57.95 -34.69 -6.94
CA PHE A 974 -57.42 -35.31 -8.16
C PHE A 974 -58.38 -35.16 -9.35
N GLU A 975 -59.70 -35.30 -9.15
CA GLU A 975 -60.69 -35.08 -10.21
C GLU A 975 -60.72 -33.62 -10.66
N LYS A 976 -60.66 -32.67 -9.72
CA LYS A 976 -60.53 -31.23 -10.02
C LYS A 976 -59.23 -30.91 -10.75
N PHE A 977 -58.13 -31.58 -10.40
CA PHE A 977 -56.83 -31.38 -11.03
C PHE A 977 -56.83 -31.89 -12.48
N TYR A 978 -57.25 -33.14 -12.70
CA TYR A 978 -57.23 -33.80 -14.02
C TYR A 978 -58.47 -33.54 -14.88
N ARG A 979 -59.53 -32.96 -14.31
CA ARG A 979 -60.86 -32.77 -14.92
C ARG A 979 -61.46 -34.09 -15.43
N MET A 980 -61.25 -35.15 -14.67
CA MET A 980 -61.62 -36.51 -15.05
C MET A 980 -61.74 -37.38 -13.80
N GLN A 981 -62.66 -38.34 -13.81
CA GLN A 981 -62.81 -39.29 -12.71
C GLN A 981 -61.48 -40.00 -12.41
N THR A 982 -61.10 -40.08 -11.12
CA THR A 982 -59.75 -40.53 -10.73
C THR A 982 -59.45 -41.93 -11.21
N HIS A 983 -60.41 -42.84 -11.11
CA HIS A 983 -60.27 -44.25 -11.49
C HIS A 983 -59.97 -44.41 -12.98
N ASN A 984 -60.75 -43.72 -13.81
CA ASN A 984 -60.58 -43.69 -15.26
C ASN A 984 -59.23 -43.07 -15.65
N LYS A 985 -58.82 -42.01 -14.96
CA LYS A 985 -57.53 -41.37 -15.21
C LYS A 985 -56.34 -42.25 -14.78
N ALA A 986 -56.47 -42.98 -13.68
CA ALA A 986 -55.45 -43.93 -13.22
C ALA A 986 -55.21 -45.04 -14.26
N MET A 987 -56.27 -45.61 -14.84
CA MET A 987 -56.15 -46.61 -15.90
C MET A 987 -55.45 -46.07 -17.16
N ASP A 988 -55.69 -44.80 -17.51
CA ASP A 988 -54.98 -44.15 -18.61
C ASP A 988 -53.46 -44.06 -18.32
N PHE A 989 -53.08 -43.72 -17.09
CA PHE A 989 -51.68 -43.66 -16.67
C PHE A 989 -51.03 -45.03 -16.62
N ILE A 990 -51.73 -46.05 -16.11
CA ILE A 990 -51.23 -47.45 -16.08
C ILE A 990 -50.94 -47.92 -17.51
N THR A 991 -51.88 -47.67 -18.42
CA THR A 991 -51.74 -48.02 -19.83
C THR A 991 -50.54 -47.29 -20.45
N TYR A 992 -50.42 -45.99 -20.21
CA TYR A 992 -49.30 -45.19 -20.71
C TYR A 992 -47.94 -45.68 -20.20
N ILE A 993 -47.81 -45.91 -18.89
CA ILE A 993 -46.57 -46.39 -18.26
C ILE A 993 -46.21 -47.77 -18.84
N ALA A 994 -47.17 -48.69 -18.88
CA ALA A 994 -46.94 -50.03 -19.41
C ALA A 994 -46.49 -50.00 -20.88
N ILE A 995 -47.13 -49.21 -21.76
CA ILE A 995 -46.69 -49.05 -23.16
C ILE A 995 -45.28 -48.47 -23.25
N SER A 996 -44.95 -47.51 -22.39
CA SER A 996 -43.62 -46.88 -22.39
C SER A 996 -42.50 -47.82 -21.97
N SER A 997 -42.80 -48.80 -21.11
CA SER A 997 -41.86 -49.81 -20.62
C SER A 997 -41.69 -51.03 -21.53
N LEU A 998 -42.56 -51.22 -22.52
CA LEU A 998 -42.47 -52.31 -23.50
C LEU A 998 -41.42 -52.04 -24.58
N GLU A 999 -40.72 -53.08 -25.01
CA GLU A 999 -39.77 -53.00 -26.13
C GLU A 999 -40.48 -52.63 -27.44
N LYS A 1000 -39.77 -52.00 -28.40
CA LYS A 1000 -40.37 -51.48 -29.65
C LYS A 1000 -41.19 -52.54 -30.43
N GLY A 1001 -40.86 -53.83 -30.32
CA GLY A 1001 -41.58 -54.94 -30.96
C GLY A 1001 -42.81 -55.44 -30.19
N GLU A 1002 -42.85 -55.24 -28.87
CA GLU A 1002 -43.94 -55.71 -27.98
C GLU A 1002 -45.14 -54.75 -27.94
N LYS A 1003 -45.04 -53.58 -28.59
CA LYS A 1003 -46.09 -52.55 -28.61
C LYS A 1003 -47.31 -52.91 -29.46
N TYR A 1004 -47.26 -54.00 -30.23
CA TYR A 1004 -48.37 -54.44 -31.08
C TYR A 1004 -49.31 -55.41 -30.33
N LYS A 1005 -50.62 -55.10 -30.34
CA LYS A 1005 -51.71 -55.89 -29.70
C LYS A 1005 -51.54 -56.09 -28.18
N LEU A 1006 -51.69 -55.00 -27.43
CA LEU A 1006 -51.62 -54.96 -25.96
C LEU A 1006 -52.61 -55.91 -25.25
N GLU A 1007 -53.70 -56.31 -25.91
CA GLU A 1007 -54.75 -57.14 -25.32
C GLU A 1007 -54.29 -58.56 -24.93
N ASN A 1008 -53.27 -59.09 -25.61
CA ASN A 1008 -52.75 -60.46 -25.45
C ASN A 1008 -51.24 -60.48 -25.15
N ASN A 1009 -50.73 -59.43 -24.49
CA ASN A 1009 -49.31 -59.32 -24.18
C ASN A 1009 -49.06 -59.64 -22.70
N ASP A 1010 -48.43 -60.79 -22.43
CA ASP A 1010 -48.10 -61.25 -21.07
C ASP A 1010 -47.16 -60.26 -20.34
N SER A 1011 -46.24 -59.61 -21.06
CA SER A 1011 -45.36 -58.56 -20.52
C SER A 1011 -46.17 -57.35 -20.06
N PHE A 1012 -47.21 -56.95 -20.83
CA PHE A 1012 -48.12 -55.85 -20.46
C PHE A 1012 -48.92 -56.17 -19.20
N GLU A 1013 -49.50 -57.38 -19.11
CA GLU A 1013 -50.25 -57.81 -17.93
C GLU A 1013 -49.37 -57.83 -16.68
N LYS A 1014 -48.15 -58.35 -16.81
CA LYS A 1014 -47.18 -58.41 -15.71
C LYS A 1014 -46.83 -57.02 -15.18
N ILE A 1015 -46.63 -56.04 -16.07
CA ILE A 1015 -46.36 -54.64 -15.67
C ILE A 1015 -47.59 -54.04 -14.97
N CYS A 1016 -48.81 -54.26 -15.49
CA CYS A 1016 -50.02 -53.76 -14.87
C CYS A 1016 -50.26 -54.35 -13.47
N LYS A 1017 -50.02 -55.66 -13.30
CA LYS A 1017 -50.09 -56.35 -12.00
C LYS A 1017 -49.08 -55.78 -11.00
N ASP A 1018 -47.85 -55.52 -11.43
CA ASP A 1018 -46.82 -54.90 -10.58
C ASP A 1018 -47.18 -53.47 -10.16
N LEU A 1019 -47.66 -52.65 -11.09
CA LEU A 1019 -48.07 -51.26 -10.84
C LEU A 1019 -49.22 -51.17 -9.84
N LEU A 1020 -50.16 -52.12 -9.87
CA LEU A 1020 -51.31 -52.18 -8.98
C LEU A 1020 -51.07 -53.00 -7.70
N LEU A 1021 -49.94 -53.71 -7.59
CA LEU A 1021 -49.65 -54.73 -6.57
C LEU A 1021 -50.85 -55.69 -6.40
N THR A 1022 -51.31 -56.29 -7.50
CA THR A 1022 -52.48 -57.19 -7.54
C THR A 1022 -52.21 -58.42 -8.40
N ASP A 1023 -52.73 -59.58 -7.98
CA ASP A 1023 -52.75 -60.81 -8.77
C ASP A 1023 -54.15 -61.08 -9.36
N ASP A 1024 -55.10 -60.16 -9.16
CA ASP A 1024 -56.48 -60.28 -9.62
C ASP A 1024 -56.62 -59.96 -11.12
N ASP A 1025 -56.92 -60.99 -11.92
CA ASP A 1025 -57.14 -60.89 -13.36
C ASP A 1025 -58.35 -60.02 -13.74
N VAL A 1026 -59.31 -59.84 -12.81
CA VAL A 1026 -60.51 -59.00 -13.04
C VAL A 1026 -60.13 -57.53 -13.19
N GLU A 1027 -59.14 -57.05 -12.45
CA GLU A 1027 -58.67 -55.66 -12.55
C GLU A 1027 -57.92 -55.41 -13.87
N ILE A 1028 -57.22 -56.42 -14.37
CA ILE A 1028 -56.52 -56.36 -15.66
C ILE A 1028 -57.51 -56.33 -16.83
N GLU A 1029 -58.59 -57.12 -16.77
CA GLU A 1029 -59.67 -57.09 -17.76
C GLU A 1029 -60.37 -55.72 -17.84
N LYS A 1030 -60.52 -55.01 -16.71
CA LYS A 1030 -61.05 -53.63 -16.71
C LYS A 1030 -60.14 -52.66 -17.48
N ILE A 1031 -58.81 -52.78 -17.31
CA ILE A 1031 -57.84 -51.97 -18.03
C ILE A 1031 -57.88 -52.29 -19.53
N LYS A 1032 -57.89 -53.58 -19.90
CA LYS A 1032 -58.02 -54.03 -21.31
C LYS A 1032 -59.30 -53.51 -21.97
N LYS A 1033 -60.43 -53.55 -21.26
CA LYS A 1033 -61.70 -52.99 -21.74
C LYS A 1033 -61.60 -51.49 -22.02
N ARG A 1034 -60.93 -50.73 -21.13
CA ARG A 1034 -60.74 -49.29 -21.31
C ARG A 1034 -59.81 -48.94 -22.47
N ILE A 1035 -58.82 -49.78 -22.76
CA ILE A 1035 -57.95 -49.65 -23.95
C ILE A 1035 -58.80 -49.76 -25.22
N LYS A 1036 -59.73 -50.72 -25.28
CA LYS A 1036 -60.70 -50.89 -26.38
C LYS A 1036 -61.60 -49.68 -26.56
N GLU A 1037 -62.10 -49.11 -25.46
CA GLU A 1037 -62.98 -47.93 -25.50
C GLU A 1037 -62.30 -46.66 -26.04
N LYS A 1038 -60.96 -46.59 -25.97
CA LYS A 1038 -60.18 -45.41 -26.38
C LYS A 1038 -59.44 -45.55 -27.71
N ASN A 1039 -59.53 -46.70 -28.39
CA ASN A 1039 -58.81 -46.98 -29.65
C ASN A 1039 -57.31 -46.62 -29.56
N TYR A 1040 -56.61 -47.09 -28.52
CA TYR A 1040 -55.13 -47.07 -28.51
C TYR A 1040 -54.61 -48.12 -29.51
N ASN A 1041 -54.66 -47.80 -30.81
CA ASN A 1041 -53.97 -48.54 -31.87
C ASN A 1041 -52.55 -48.02 -32.07
#